data_AF-G5SNK6-F1
#
_entry.id   AF-G5SNK6-F1
#
_cell.length_a   1.000
_cell.length_b   1.000
_cell.length_c   1.000
_cell.angle_alpha   90.00
_cell.angle_beta   90.00
_cell.angle_gamma   90.00
#
_symmetry.space_group_name_H-M   'P 1'
#
loop_
_entity.id
_entity.type
_entity.pdbx_description
1 polymer ?
#
loop_
_entity_poly.entity_id
_entity_poly.type
_entity_poly.pdbx_seq_one_letter_code
_entity_poly.pdbx_strand_id
1 'polypeptide(L)'
;MKRLTKGFLSFIMMASYALGMGAQDAIVVPADEIPSSLRDAASLKLTGTWGTSAFAELKMALGTNAIGGSNMVLTRVDMGEAVIEDGTSWYVSAGFTSNGVFSSCKALKEVVMPVAEEAAHLVSMEKAFANCNALETVDLTGCVNVSTFSNAFYACESLKGADLSTNVAAVKSNAWASAFEACTALAQVKLPAGFVTTSKVFSGCVALQEIDWSACTATEVPVFYADMWDGVELSGVTLKLNHPQYVLFKTDEGWSQLNLLDLNPEPSTEFTVDASDIPSSLKKATAVTLTGTWDSNAFNLLCMAMMDNPAFGTSENTVLQKVDMSAAWIAEGTSLRWQGLSAYGIFRNFKALKEVKMPVAEEAAHFTDFGMAFQNCDQLVTIDLSGCAGLVSLEKAFQGCTSLEKVDLSSSSHLESVDDAFESCEALTTVILPEVFPMGKNTFAYCSALKDVDWTAFAGTEVPEMSKTFFMGIDDLKAVTLSLKYEAYKLFSADEDWSELNLYNTEPEKVTDFVVDASDIPSSLKKAVTVTLTGEWDSDAFNLLSMALGNNGGLFVTTNATLVTLDMSRIKVAENTPLWRQGLKEYGIFNNCTALEKVIMPTAEEAGHFTKLNKAFEGCTALRDIDLSLLTGATDIEAAFKGTAIEKADLSGCTSLGSTVSAFEGCAALQEVILPSCFVPANYTFADCTGLKLIDYTAYTDTQDVPAVKNNTFSGIDDLKSVTLKVNDRNHELFEAHKIWSEFDIEYDTSGVLGMKVNDKTKPITVYTVDGRYVGTYVPETDWQVSLPRGVYIVNGKKMMKK
;
A
#
# COMPACT_ATOMS: atom_id res chain seq x y z
N MET A 1 -12.25 40.51 53.84
CA MET A 1 -12.78 41.89 53.93
C MET A 1 -13.80 42.08 52.81
N LYS A 2 -15.07 42.28 53.18
CA LYS A 2 -16.15 42.99 52.45
C LYS A 2 -16.48 42.61 50.99
N ARG A 3 -17.74 42.15 50.86
CA ARG A 3 -18.64 42.08 49.67
C ARG A 3 -18.38 40.86 48.77
N LEU A 4 -19.35 40.00 48.42
CA LEU A 4 -20.80 40.16 48.37
C LEU A 4 -21.55 38.95 48.98
N THR A 5 -22.44 39.27 49.92
CA THR A 5 -23.66 38.56 50.31
C THR A 5 -24.78 38.87 49.31
N LYS A 6 -25.50 37.86 48.81
CA LYS A 6 -26.96 37.86 48.51
C LYS A 6 -27.31 36.60 47.70
N GLY A 7 -28.19 35.76 48.24
CA GLY A 7 -28.81 34.68 47.47
C GLY A 7 -29.34 33.47 48.25
N PHE A 8 -29.44 33.51 49.59
CA PHE A 8 -29.98 32.35 50.35
C PHE A 8 -30.88 32.71 51.55
N LEU A 9 -31.33 33.96 51.63
CA LEU A 9 -32.40 34.38 52.55
C LEU A 9 -33.45 35.17 51.76
N SER A 10 -34.38 34.45 51.15
CA SER A 10 -35.64 35.03 50.63
C SER A 10 -36.69 33.93 50.48
N PHE A 11 -37.10 33.34 51.59
CA PHE A 11 -38.43 32.71 51.70
C PHE A 11 -39.02 32.77 53.12
N ILE A 12 -38.28 33.31 54.09
CA ILE A 12 -38.81 33.73 55.39
C ILE A 12 -38.95 35.26 55.31
N MET A 13 -40.18 35.77 55.52
CA MET A 13 -40.65 37.15 55.28
C MET A 13 -41.00 37.51 53.84
N MET A 14 -42.18 37.11 53.37
CA MET A 14 -43.15 38.02 52.72
C MET A 14 -44.47 37.30 52.48
N ALA A 15 -45.30 37.24 53.52
CA ALA A 15 -46.76 37.08 53.40
C ALA A 15 -47.45 37.59 54.68
N SER A 16 -47.05 38.76 55.15
CA SER A 16 -47.81 39.55 56.11
C SER A 16 -48.51 40.68 55.35
N TYR A 17 -49.48 40.34 54.50
CA TYR A 17 -50.58 41.22 54.06
C TYR A 17 -51.65 40.41 53.31
N ALA A 18 -52.35 39.55 54.05
CA ALA A 18 -53.68 39.07 53.70
C ALA A 18 -54.57 39.15 54.95
N LEU A 19 -54.75 40.37 55.46
CA LEU A 19 -55.80 40.66 56.43
C LEU A 19 -57.11 40.76 55.65
N GLY A 20 -58.03 39.82 55.87
CA GLY A 20 -59.39 40.03 55.42
C GLY A 20 -60.34 38.85 55.30
N MET A 21 -60.01 37.62 55.68
CA MET A 21 -61.03 36.57 55.90
C MET A 21 -60.58 35.72 57.09
N GLY A 22 -61.44 35.62 58.11
CA GLY A 22 -61.08 35.28 59.49
C GLY A 22 -60.16 34.08 59.67
N ALA A 23 -59.04 34.29 60.36
CA ALA A 23 -58.30 33.22 60.99
C ALA A 23 -59.22 32.58 62.05
N GLN A 24 -59.85 31.46 61.69
CA GLN A 24 -60.26 30.50 62.70
C GLN A 24 -58.97 29.97 63.32
N ASP A 25 -58.82 30.11 64.64
CA ASP A 25 -57.73 29.46 65.38
C ASP A 25 -57.68 27.97 65.00
N ALA A 26 -56.48 27.46 64.72
CA ALA A 26 -56.32 26.05 64.36
C ALA A 26 -56.85 25.17 65.50
N ILE A 27 -57.69 24.19 65.16
CA ILE A 27 -58.20 23.24 66.14
C ILE A 27 -57.06 22.29 66.52
N VAL A 28 -56.64 22.32 67.78
CA VAL A 28 -55.64 21.39 68.32
C VAL A 28 -56.31 20.05 68.55
N VAL A 29 -55.73 18.99 68.00
CA VAL A 29 -56.25 17.61 68.07
C VAL A 29 -55.14 16.71 68.63
N PRO A 30 -55.21 16.36 69.93
CA PRO A 30 -54.40 15.29 70.51
C PRO A 30 -54.81 13.92 69.93
N ALA A 31 -53.84 13.02 69.73
CA ALA A 31 -54.11 11.69 69.17
C ALA A 31 -55.04 10.81 70.03
N ASP A 32 -55.11 11.06 71.33
CA ASP A 32 -55.96 10.37 72.31
C ASP A 32 -57.32 11.05 72.54
N GLU A 33 -57.54 12.24 71.97
CA GLU A 33 -58.75 13.05 72.15
C GLU A 33 -59.32 13.54 70.79
N ILE A 34 -59.46 12.64 69.82
CA ILE A 34 -59.96 12.97 68.47
C ILE A 34 -61.46 13.30 68.52
N PRO A 35 -61.91 14.52 68.12
CA PRO A 35 -63.32 14.88 68.11
C PRO A 35 -64.15 14.03 67.14
N SER A 36 -65.41 13.77 67.49
CA SER A 36 -66.33 12.99 66.63
C SER A 36 -66.63 13.61 65.25
N SER A 37 -66.38 14.92 65.08
CA SER A 37 -66.50 15.63 63.81
C SER A 37 -65.51 16.78 63.72
N LEU A 38 -64.81 16.86 62.59
CA LEU A 38 -63.91 17.92 62.15
C LEU A 38 -64.28 18.41 60.74
N ARG A 39 -65.51 18.16 60.28
CA ARG A 39 -65.97 18.45 58.91
C ARG A 39 -65.92 19.94 58.55
N ASP A 40 -66.15 20.80 59.53
CA ASP A 40 -66.18 22.26 59.37
C ASP A 40 -64.87 22.94 59.82
N ALA A 41 -63.84 22.15 60.17
CA ALA A 41 -62.57 22.67 60.62
C ALA A 41 -61.71 23.13 59.44
N ALA A 42 -61.43 24.43 59.35
CA ALA A 42 -60.60 24.98 58.28
C ALA A 42 -59.09 24.73 58.47
N SER A 43 -58.64 24.58 59.71
CA SER A 43 -57.23 24.34 60.06
C SER A 43 -57.11 23.43 61.27
N LEU A 44 -56.22 22.43 61.20
CA LEU A 44 -55.92 21.49 62.28
C LEU A 44 -54.46 21.58 62.72
N LYS A 45 -54.20 21.38 64.01
CA LYS A 45 -52.87 21.13 64.57
C LYS A 45 -52.89 19.81 65.33
N LEU A 46 -52.15 18.82 64.84
CA LEU A 46 -52.09 17.49 65.43
C LEU A 46 -50.95 17.42 66.45
N THR A 47 -51.24 16.90 67.64
CA THR A 47 -50.27 16.73 68.74
C THR A 47 -50.35 15.33 69.33
N GLY A 48 -49.33 14.90 70.07
CA GLY A 48 -49.29 13.57 70.66
C GLY A 48 -48.79 12.49 69.69
N THR A 49 -49.00 11.22 70.02
CA THR A 49 -48.47 10.07 69.29
C THR A 49 -49.50 9.48 68.34
N TRP A 50 -49.22 9.53 67.04
CA TRP A 50 -50.13 9.14 65.97
C TRP A 50 -49.69 7.84 65.31
N GLY A 51 -50.50 6.80 65.49
CA GLY A 51 -50.43 5.56 64.73
C GLY A 51 -51.50 5.45 63.65
N THR A 52 -51.45 4.37 62.87
CA THR A 52 -52.42 4.07 61.80
C THR A 52 -53.88 4.13 62.27
N SER A 53 -54.17 3.66 63.49
CA SER A 53 -55.52 3.68 64.06
C SER A 53 -56.02 5.10 64.39
N ALA A 54 -55.18 5.94 65.01
CA ALA A 54 -55.52 7.34 65.31
C ALA A 54 -55.78 8.12 64.01
N PHE A 55 -54.99 7.87 62.97
CA PHE A 55 -55.24 8.45 61.64
C PHE A 55 -56.54 7.95 60.99
N ALA A 56 -56.96 6.71 61.23
CA ALA A 56 -58.26 6.21 60.79
C ALA A 56 -59.42 6.94 61.50
N GLU A 57 -59.28 7.24 62.78
CA GLU A 57 -60.24 8.03 63.55
C GLU A 57 -60.29 9.48 63.08
N LEU A 58 -59.14 10.12 62.83
CA LEU A 58 -59.06 11.45 62.23
C LEU A 58 -59.81 11.50 60.89
N LYS A 59 -59.61 10.49 60.04
CA LYS A 59 -60.34 10.38 58.77
C LYS A 59 -61.86 10.31 58.97
N MET A 60 -62.34 9.56 59.96
CA MET A 60 -63.77 9.52 60.29
C MET A 60 -64.28 10.90 60.70
N ALA A 61 -63.53 11.62 61.54
CA ALA A 61 -63.85 12.96 61.99
C ALA A 61 -63.89 13.96 60.81
N LEU A 62 -62.96 13.86 59.87
CA LEU A 62 -62.92 14.69 58.66
C LEU A 62 -64.10 14.46 57.70
N GLY A 63 -64.82 13.34 57.84
CA GLY A 63 -66.01 13.02 57.05
C GLY A 63 -65.73 12.45 55.66
N THR A 64 -64.51 12.00 55.38
CA THR A 64 -64.09 11.41 54.09
C THR A 64 -64.17 9.87 54.09
N ASN A 65 -64.98 9.31 54.99
CA ASN A 65 -65.12 7.87 55.26
C ASN A 65 -66.35 7.20 54.59
N ALA A 66 -67.16 7.96 53.86
CA ALA A 66 -68.30 7.47 53.07
C ALA A 66 -67.96 7.38 51.58
N ILE A 67 -68.67 6.54 50.82
CA ILE A 67 -68.53 6.46 49.36
C ILE A 67 -68.89 7.83 48.75
N GLY A 68 -67.94 8.48 48.09
CA GLY A 68 -68.09 9.84 47.55
C GLY A 68 -68.00 10.96 48.60
N GLY A 69 -67.67 10.64 49.85
CA GLY A 69 -67.44 11.62 50.91
C GLY A 69 -66.24 12.50 50.60
N SER A 70 -66.39 13.81 50.80
CA SER A 70 -65.32 14.79 50.61
C SER A 70 -65.37 15.85 51.70
N ASN A 71 -64.20 16.42 52.01
CA ASN A 71 -64.07 17.57 52.88
C ASN A 71 -63.74 18.81 52.03
N MET A 72 -64.63 19.81 52.10
CA MET A 72 -64.54 21.04 51.30
C MET A 72 -64.05 22.24 52.12
N VAL A 73 -63.67 22.04 53.38
CA VAL A 73 -63.41 23.11 54.35
C VAL A 73 -61.97 23.11 54.84
N LEU A 74 -61.39 21.92 55.09
CA LEU A 74 -60.04 21.78 55.60
C LEU A 74 -59.03 22.34 54.60
N THR A 75 -58.35 23.42 54.98
CA THR A 75 -57.34 24.11 54.16
C THR A 75 -55.91 23.86 54.62
N ARG A 76 -55.71 23.56 55.91
CA ARG A 76 -54.38 23.35 56.49
C ARG A 76 -54.37 22.25 57.55
N VAL A 77 -53.35 21.41 57.52
CA VAL A 77 -53.04 20.45 58.60
C VAL A 77 -51.61 20.66 59.04
N ASP A 78 -51.42 20.85 60.34
CA ASP A 78 -50.11 21.02 60.97
C ASP A 78 -49.74 19.81 61.80
N MET A 79 -48.69 19.09 61.42
CA MET A 79 -48.17 17.92 62.15
C MET A 79 -46.77 18.15 62.71
N GLY A 80 -46.29 19.40 62.78
CA GLY A 80 -44.92 19.68 63.24
C GLY A 80 -44.62 19.28 64.69
N GLU A 81 -45.66 19.07 65.52
CA GLU A 81 -45.56 18.58 66.90
C GLU A 81 -46.12 17.15 67.09
N ALA A 82 -46.50 16.48 66.01
CA ALA A 82 -46.96 15.09 66.07
C ALA A 82 -45.77 14.14 66.12
N VAL A 83 -45.83 13.18 67.05
CA VAL A 83 -44.93 12.02 67.12
C VAL A 83 -45.59 10.90 66.30
N ILE A 84 -44.84 10.19 65.47
CA ILE A 84 -45.38 9.15 64.59
C ILE A 84 -44.94 7.77 65.09
N GLU A 85 -45.89 6.85 65.27
CA GLU A 85 -45.54 5.48 65.64
C GLU A 85 -44.78 4.78 64.50
N ASP A 86 -43.76 4.00 64.83
CA ASP A 86 -42.99 3.26 63.84
C ASP A 86 -43.88 2.30 63.03
N GLY A 87 -43.74 2.32 61.70
CA GLY A 87 -44.57 1.51 60.81
C GLY A 87 -45.94 2.11 60.49
N THR A 88 -46.15 3.41 60.71
CA THR A 88 -47.44 4.06 60.46
C THR A 88 -47.80 4.11 58.97
N SER A 89 -49.03 3.69 58.65
CA SER A 89 -49.61 3.76 57.31
C SER A 89 -50.63 4.89 57.22
N TRP A 90 -50.53 5.71 56.18
CA TRP A 90 -51.58 6.68 55.82
C TRP A 90 -52.64 6.11 54.90
N TYR A 91 -52.53 4.84 54.52
CA TYR A 91 -53.66 4.10 53.98
C TYR A 91 -54.41 3.45 55.15
N VAL A 92 -55.63 3.95 55.40
CA VAL A 92 -56.43 3.58 56.58
C VAL A 92 -57.80 3.06 56.17
N SER A 93 -58.33 2.13 56.97
CA SER A 93 -59.71 1.64 56.87
C SER A 93 -60.58 2.40 57.87
N ALA A 94 -61.49 3.23 57.37
CA ALA A 94 -62.36 4.08 58.17
C ALA A 94 -63.79 4.06 57.61
N GLY A 95 -64.77 3.67 58.42
CA GLY A 95 -66.17 3.55 58.01
C GLY A 95 -66.36 2.53 56.88
N PHE A 96 -66.83 3.00 55.72
CA PHE A 96 -67.15 2.17 54.55
C PHE A 96 -66.03 2.15 53.49
N THR A 97 -64.88 2.78 53.76
CA THR A 97 -63.81 2.97 52.76
C THR A 97 -62.42 2.65 53.33
N SER A 98 -61.56 2.11 52.47
CA SER A 98 -60.11 2.02 52.70
C SER A 98 -59.41 2.91 51.68
N ASN A 99 -58.89 4.04 52.13
CA ASN A 99 -58.32 5.10 51.30
C ASN A 99 -57.38 5.94 52.17
N GLY A 100 -56.59 6.84 51.57
CA GLY A 100 -55.67 7.70 52.31
C GLY A 100 -56.33 8.61 53.35
N VAL A 101 -55.61 8.94 54.43
CA VAL A 101 -56.09 9.76 55.55
C VAL A 101 -56.74 11.06 55.09
N PHE A 102 -56.08 11.81 54.21
CA PHE A 102 -56.54 13.11 53.72
C PHE A 102 -57.24 13.05 52.36
N SER A 103 -57.49 11.85 51.83
CA SER A 103 -58.14 11.69 50.53
C SER A 103 -59.47 12.44 50.47
N SER A 104 -59.71 13.14 49.36
CA SER A 104 -60.89 13.97 49.09
C SER A 104 -61.07 15.17 50.03
N CYS A 105 -60.00 15.63 50.69
CA CYS A 105 -59.94 16.97 51.30
C CYS A 105 -59.67 18.02 50.22
N LYS A 106 -60.69 18.33 49.42
CA LYS A 106 -60.55 19.12 48.18
C LYS A 106 -60.08 20.56 48.40
N ALA A 107 -60.29 21.11 49.60
CA ALA A 107 -59.85 22.46 49.96
C ALA A 107 -58.45 22.51 50.59
N LEU A 108 -57.81 21.35 50.84
CA LEU A 108 -56.52 21.27 51.53
C LEU A 108 -55.42 21.88 50.67
N LYS A 109 -54.80 22.96 51.14
CA LYS A 109 -53.75 23.70 50.44
C LYS A 109 -52.35 23.42 50.97
N GLU A 110 -52.24 23.26 52.28
CA GLU A 110 -50.97 23.16 52.98
C GLU A 110 -51.00 22.00 53.99
N VAL A 111 -49.93 21.20 53.97
CA VAL A 111 -49.68 20.16 54.95
C VAL A 111 -48.29 20.39 55.51
N VAL A 112 -48.21 20.78 56.79
CA VAL A 112 -46.93 20.75 57.51
C VAL A 112 -46.72 19.32 57.98
N MET A 113 -45.72 18.67 57.40
CA MET A 113 -45.35 17.30 57.71
C MET A 113 -44.74 17.21 59.12
N PRO A 114 -44.76 16.02 59.76
CA PRO A 114 -43.97 15.78 60.96
C PRO A 114 -42.49 16.11 60.72
N VAL A 115 -41.75 16.40 61.79
CA VAL A 115 -40.29 16.57 61.70
C VAL A 115 -39.66 15.33 61.05
N ALA A 116 -38.52 15.50 60.38
CA ALA A 116 -37.96 14.48 59.49
C ALA A 116 -37.76 13.11 60.17
N GLU A 117 -37.35 13.10 61.44
CA GLU A 117 -37.19 11.89 62.24
C GLU A 117 -38.52 11.13 62.41
N GLU A 118 -39.62 11.86 62.58
CA GLU A 118 -40.96 11.29 62.75
C GLU A 118 -41.58 10.91 61.39
N ALA A 119 -41.35 11.72 60.35
CA ALA A 119 -41.78 11.40 58.99
C ALA A 119 -41.11 10.12 58.46
N ALA A 120 -39.93 9.75 58.98
CA ALA A 120 -39.24 8.51 58.64
C ALA A 120 -39.96 7.24 59.14
N HIS A 121 -40.87 7.36 60.11
CA HIS A 121 -41.69 6.24 60.61
C HIS A 121 -42.88 5.89 59.70
N LEU A 122 -43.17 6.72 58.68
CA LEU A 122 -44.22 6.46 57.70
C LEU A 122 -43.78 5.39 56.68
N VAL A 123 -44.61 4.35 56.50
CA VAL A 123 -44.31 3.22 55.60
C VAL A 123 -45.22 3.13 54.37
N SER A 124 -46.34 3.87 54.35
CA SER A 124 -47.27 3.92 53.21
C SER A 124 -47.93 5.28 53.09
N MET A 125 -47.91 5.84 51.88
CA MET A 125 -48.67 7.03 51.49
C MET A 125 -49.73 6.71 50.44
N GLU A 126 -50.14 5.44 50.33
CA GLU A 126 -51.13 5.04 49.33
C GLU A 126 -52.41 5.87 49.48
N LYS A 127 -52.79 6.56 48.39
CA LYS A 127 -53.93 7.47 48.30
C LYS A 127 -53.96 8.62 49.32
N ALA A 128 -52.86 8.89 50.04
CA ALA A 128 -52.81 9.79 51.20
C ALA A 128 -53.51 11.12 50.94
N PHE A 129 -53.26 11.72 49.77
CA PHE A 129 -53.80 13.00 49.33
C PHE A 129 -54.62 12.89 48.04
N ALA A 130 -55.11 11.70 47.68
CA ALA A 130 -55.89 11.52 46.46
C ALA A 130 -57.13 12.41 46.46
N ASN A 131 -57.31 13.22 45.40
CA ASN A 131 -58.33 14.24 45.20
C ASN A 131 -58.23 15.45 46.15
N CYS A 132 -57.04 15.79 46.64
CA CYS A 132 -56.77 17.07 47.29
C CYS A 132 -56.47 18.14 46.24
N ASN A 133 -57.49 18.56 45.47
CA ASN A 133 -57.32 19.40 44.28
C ASN A 133 -56.57 20.72 44.56
N ALA A 134 -56.71 21.28 45.76
CA ALA A 134 -56.09 22.55 46.16
C ALA A 134 -54.67 22.44 46.74
N LEU A 135 -54.11 21.24 46.90
CA LEU A 135 -52.81 21.04 47.57
C LEU A 135 -51.69 21.62 46.72
N GLU A 136 -50.99 22.65 47.21
CA GLU A 136 -49.97 23.35 46.41
C GLU A 136 -48.56 22.77 46.61
N THR A 137 -48.23 22.42 47.86
CA THR A 137 -46.90 21.96 48.27
C THR A 137 -47.00 20.99 49.45
N VAL A 138 -46.08 20.03 49.50
CA VAL A 138 -45.86 19.14 50.65
C VAL A 138 -44.37 18.78 50.71
N ASP A 139 -43.77 18.83 51.90
CA ASP A 139 -42.36 18.47 52.08
C ASP A 139 -42.21 16.97 52.36
N LEU A 140 -41.77 16.22 51.34
CA LEU A 140 -41.64 14.76 51.42
C LEU A 140 -40.21 14.31 51.77
N THR A 141 -39.29 15.23 52.04
CA THR A 141 -37.86 14.91 52.20
C THR A 141 -37.57 14.07 53.45
N GLY A 142 -38.43 14.12 54.47
CA GLY A 142 -38.36 13.24 55.65
C GLY A 142 -38.94 11.84 55.46
N CYS A 143 -39.67 11.58 54.37
CA CYS A 143 -40.43 10.35 54.16
C CYS A 143 -39.58 9.21 53.56
N VAL A 144 -38.47 8.89 54.23
CA VAL A 144 -37.42 8.01 53.69
C VAL A 144 -37.82 6.53 53.56
N ASN A 145 -38.75 6.05 54.41
CA ASN A 145 -39.15 4.63 54.50
C ASN A 145 -40.52 4.31 53.89
N VAL A 146 -41.14 5.24 53.16
CA VAL A 146 -42.42 4.99 52.49
C VAL A 146 -42.23 3.98 51.37
N SER A 147 -42.90 2.83 51.48
CA SER A 147 -42.77 1.70 50.54
C SER A 147 -43.72 1.78 49.34
N THR A 148 -44.72 2.67 49.38
CA THR A 148 -45.68 2.90 48.30
C THR A 148 -46.22 4.33 48.32
N PHE A 149 -46.20 4.95 47.15
CA PHE A 149 -46.83 6.22 46.78
C PHE A 149 -47.99 6.01 45.80
N SER A 150 -48.50 4.78 45.67
CA SER A 150 -49.59 4.46 44.74
C SER A 150 -50.79 5.39 44.97
N ASN A 151 -51.21 6.12 43.93
CA ASN A 151 -52.24 7.15 43.96
C ASN A 151 -52.05 8.25 45.04
N ALA A 152 -50.86 8.42 45.63
CA ALA A 152 -50.65 9.31 46.77
C ALA A 152 -51.12 10.74 46.50
N PHE A 153 -50.89 11.26 45.29
CA PHE A 153 -51.26 12.60 44.83
C PHE A 153 -52.23 12.58 43.65
N TYR A 154 -52.97 11.49 43.44
CA TYR A 154 -53.94 11.39 42.35
C TYR A 154 -54.88 12.62 42.35
N ALA A 155 -54.98 13.34 41.24
CA ALA A 155 -55.78 14.55 41.06
C ALA A 155 -55.48 15.69 42.07
N CYS A 156 -54.24 15.82 42.54
CA CYS A 156 -53.75 17.03 43.21
C CYS A 156 -53.44 18.12 42.18
N GLU A 157 -54.48 18.67 41.56
CA GLU A 157 -54.40 19.58 40.41
C GLU A 157 -53.55 20.85 40.64
N SER A 158 -53.39 21.28 41.89
CA SER A 158 -52.62 22.48 42.27
C SER A 158 -51.16 22.19 42.70
N LEU A 159 -50.74 20.92 42.77
CA LEU A 159 -49.42 20.53 43.27
C LEU A 159 -48.34 20.96 42.28
N LYS A 160 -47.42 21.84 42.71
CA LYS A 160 -46.42 22.45 41.80
C LYS A 160 -45.15 21.63 41.66
N GLY A 161 -44.77 20.88 42.68
CA GLY A 161 -43.59 20.05 42.67
C GLY A 161 -43.53 19.06 43.84
N ALA A 162 -42.69 18.04 43.69
CA ALA A 162 -42.44 17.03 44.72
C ALA A 162 -40.96 16.63 44.75
N ASP A 163 -40.35 16.64 45.94
CA ASP A 163 -38.99 16.13 46.15
C ASP A 163 -39.07 14.80 46.91
N LEU A 164 -38.81 13.70 46.21
CA LEU A 164 -38.84 12.34 46.73
C LEU A 164 -37.45 11.71 46.80
N SER A 165 -36.40 12.50 46.56
CA SER A 165 -35.03 12.02 46.33
C SER A 165 -34.43 11.22 47.49
N THR A 166 -34.94 11.43 48.71
CA THR A 166 -34.48 10.79 49.94
C THR A 166 -35.16 9.44 50.23
N ASN A 167 -36.21 9.08 49.49
CA ASN A 167 -36.90 7.81 49.70
C ASN A 167 -36.06 6.63 49.22
N VAL A 168 -35.98 5.58 50.05
CA VAL A 168 -35.21 4.37 49.73
C VAL A 168 -36.05 3.09 49.70
N ALA A 169 -37.34 3.17 50.03
CA ALA A 169 -38.20 2.01 50.27
C ALA A 169 -39.20 1.71 49.15
N ALA A 170 -39.57 2.69 48.30
CA ALA A 170 -40.55 2.52 47.23
C ALA A 170 -39.96 1.84 45.98
N VAL A 171 -39.49 0.60 46.12
CA VAL A 171 -38.76 -0.14 45.07
C VAL A 171 -39.60 -1.24 44.39
N LYS A 172 -40.88 -1.38 44.76
CA LYS A 172 -41.78 -2.38 44.16
C LYS A 172 -42.37 -1.86 42.83
N SER A 173 -42.66 -2.77 41.90
CA SER A 173 -43.17 -2.44 40.56
C SER A 173 -44.51 -1.70 40.53
N ASN A 174 -45.28 -1.73 41.62
CA ASN A 174 -46.54 -0.99 41.77
C ASN A 174 -46.47 0.15 42.77
N ALA A 175 -45.28 0.44 43.34
CA ALA A 175 -45.12 1.44 44.39
C ALA A 175 -45.46 2.86 43.92
N TRP A 176 -45.42 3.11 42.61
CA TRP A 176 -45.59 4.45 42.02
C TRP A 176 -46.84 4.57 41.15
N ALA A 177 -47.67 3.53 41.06
CA ALA A 177 -48.81 3.49 40.15
C ALA A 177 -49.72 4.70 40.37
N SER A 178 -49.97 5.48 39.32
CA SER A 178 -50.80 6.70 39.38
C SER A 178 -50.40 7.70 40.47
N ALA A 179 -49.15 7.71 40.93
CA ALA A 179 -48.73 8.52 42.07
C ALA A 179 -49.02 10.02 41.89
N PHE A 180 -48.83 10.55 40.68
CA PHE A 180 -49.12 11.93 40.29
C PHE A 180 -50.13 12.04 39.14
N GLU A 181 -50.94 11.00 38.89
CA GLU A 181 -51.93 11.05 37.81
C GLU A 181 -52.90 12.23 38.02
N ALA A 182 -53.11 13.04 36.97
CA ALA A 182 -53.90 14.27 36.94
C ALA A 182 -53.40 15.42 37.86
N CYS A 183 -52.11 15.44 38.21
CA CYS A 183 -51.47 16.62 38.83
C CYS A 183 -51.17 17.70 37.78
N THR A 184 -52.20 18.42 37.33
CA THR A 184 -52.09 19.34 36.18
C THR A 184 -51.14 20.52 36.36
N ALA A 185 -50.81 20.93 37.59
CA ALA A 185 -49.87 22.00 37.88
C ALA A 185 -48.43 21.52 38.18
N LEU A 186 -48.17 20.21 38.14
CA LEU A 186 -46.88 19.64 38.53
C LEU A 186 -45.82 19.99 37.48
N ALA A 187 -44.92 20.89 37.83
CA ALA A 187 -43.89 21.38 36.92
C ALA A 187 -42.54 20.67 37.09
N GLN A 188 -42.23 20.25 38.32
CA GLN A 188 -40.93 19.65 38.64
C GLN A 188 -41.04 18.51 39.65
N VAL A 189 -40.28 17.44 39.44
CA VAL A 189 -40.18 16.31 40.38
C VAL A 189 -38.73 15.88 40.55
N LYS A 190 -38.32 15.59 41.79
CA LYS A 190 -37.05 14.89 42.05
C LYS A 190 -37.31 13.46 42.47
N LEU A 191 -36.70 12.52 41.75
CA LEU A 191 -36.93 11.09 41.91
C LEU A 191 -35.83 10.42 42.76
N PRO A 192 -36.18 9.42 43.59
CA PRO A 192 -35.20 8.65 44.35
C PRO A 192 -34.39 7.69 43.47
N ALA A 193 -33.26 7.21 44.02
CA ALA A 193 -32.45 6.16 43.40
C ALA A 193 -33.26 4.88 43.12
N GLY A 194 -34.20 4.54 44.02
CA GLY A 194 -35.07 3.38 43.93
C GLY A 194 -36.35 3.57 43.13
N PHE A 195 -36.51 4.67 42.38
CA PHE A 195 -37.70 4.90 41.57
C PHE A 195 -37.88 3.78 40.52
N VAL A 196 -39.08 3.22 40.45
CA VAL A 196 -39.43 2.16 39.49
C VAL A 196 -40.53 2.67 38.56
N THR A 197 -40.27 2.63 37.26
CA THR A 197 -41.28 3.01 36.25
C THR A 197 -42.46 2.05 36.26
N THR A 198 -43.66 2.61 36.14
CA THR A 198 -44.92 1.85 36.17
C THR A 198 -46.04 2.66 35.50
N SER A 199 -47.25 2.10 35.47
CA SER A 199 -48.40 2.71 34.79
C SER A 199 -48.78 4.06 35.41
N LYS A 200 -49.04 5.04 34.52
CA LYS A 200 -49.72 6.31 34.81
C LYS A 200 -49.06 7.24 35.84
N VAL A 201 -47.79 7.05 36.20
CA VAL A 201 -47.12 7.85 37.24
C VAL A 201 -47.31 9.36 37.04
N PHE A 202 -47.12 9.85 35.81
CA PHE A 202 -47.24 11.26 35.44
C PHE A 202 -48.37 11.53 34.42
N SER A 203 -49.31 10.60 34.27
CA SER A 203 -50.42 10.76 33.33
C SER A 203 -51.22 12.03 33.66
N GLY A 204 -51.45 12.90 32.69
CA GLY A 204 -52.16 14.17 32.86
C GLY A 204 -51.36 15.29 33.54
N CYS A 205 -50.05 15.10 33.80
CA CYS A 205 -49.16 16.16 34.29
C CYS A 205 -48.79 17.14 33.17
N VAL A 206 -49.77 17.88 32.65
CA VAL A 206 -49.63 18.74 31.46
C VAL A 206 -48.63 19.90 31.64
N ALA A 207 -48.29 20.27 32.88
CA ALA A 207 -47.34 21.33 33.19
C ALA A 207 -45.91 20.83 33.44
N LEU A 208 -45.65 19.52 33.35
CA LEU A 208 -44.36 18.93 33.70
C LEU A 208 -43.27 19.44 32.75
N GLN A 209 -42.19 19.98 33.32
CA GLN A 209 -41.06 20.55 32.58
C GLN A 209 -39.73 19.93 33.00
N GLU A 210 -39.62 19.49 34.26
CA GLU A 210 -38.35 19.00 34.78
C GLU A 210 -38.51 17.75 35.64
N ILE A 211 -37.70 16.73 35.34
CA ILE A 211 -37.48 15.58 36.22
C ILE A 211 -35.99 15.54 36.56
N ASP A 212 -35.68 15.71 37.84
CA ASP A 212 -34.35 15.45 38.37
C ASP A 212 -34.27 13.99 38.81
N TRP A 213 -33.54 13.19 38.04
CA TRP A 213 -33.22 11.81 38.39
C TRP A 213 -31.71 11.60 38.52
N SER A 214 -31.01 12.61 39.05
CA SER A 214 -29.57 12.55 39.36
C SER A 214 -29.22 11.41 40.33
N ALA A 215 -30.17 10.95 41.14
CA ALA A 215 -29.99 9.80 42.03
C ALA A 215 -30.08 8.43 41.31
N CYS A 216 -30.43 8.38 40.02
CA CYS A 216 -30.61 7.13 39.27
C CYS A 216 -29.33 6.28 39.28
N THR A 217 -29.46 5.03 39.73
CA THR A 217 -28.35 4.05 39.74
C THR A 217 -28.57 2.91 38.75
N ALA A 218 -29.41 3.10 37.73
CA ALA A 218 -29.72 2.07 36.74
C ALA A 218 -28.48 1.68 35.95
N THR A 219 -28.26 0.36 35.81
CA THR A 219 -27.20 -0.23 34.97
C THR A 219 -27.73 -0.76 33.64
N GLU A 220 -29.05 -0.85 33.50
CA GLU A 220 -29.79 -1.23 32.29
C GLU A 220 -30.90 -0.20 32.08
N VAL A 221 -31.36 -0.04 30.84
CA VAL A 221 -32.42 0.92 30.49
C VAL A 221 -33.73 0.51 31.18
N PRO A 222 -34.35 1.36 32.03
CA PRO A 222 -35.64 1.05 32.64
C PRO A 222 -36.75 0.95 31.59
N VAL A 223 -37.77 0.12 31.86
CA VAL A 223 -38.90 -0.04 30.94
C VAL A 223 -39.62 1.30 30.74
N PHE A 224 -39.81 1.69 29.48
CA PHE A 224 -40.59 2.86 29.08
C PHE A 224 -42.08 2.49 28.92
N TYR A 225 -42.92 2.91 29.88
CA TYR A 225 -44.37 2.71 29.82
C TYR A 225 -45.04 3.91 29.15
N ALA A 226 -45.65 3.73 27.98
CA ALA A 226 -46.27 4.85 27.25
C ALA A 226 -47.40 5.54 28.07
N ASP A 227 -48.17 4.76 28.82
CA ASP A 227 -49.27 5.27 29.66
C ASP A 227 -48.79 6.01 30.92
N MET A 228 -47.51 5.89 31.30
CA MET A 228 -46.88 6.71 32.34
C MET A 228 -46.96 8.21 32.02
N TRP A 229 -47.01 8.54 30.73
CA TRP A 229 -46.89 9.89 30.19
C TRP A 229 -48.14 10.34 29.43
N ASP A 230 -49.26 9.63 29.54
CA ASP A 230 -50.47 9.95 28.78
C ASP A 230 -50.90 11.40 29.04
N GLY A 231 -51.06 12.21 27.99
CA GLY A 231 -51.32 13.64 28.10
C GLY A 231 -50.13 14.55 28.47
N VAL A 232 -48.89 14.05 28.48
CA VAL A 232 -47.66 14.84 28.70
C VAL A 232 -46.92 15.06 27.37
N GLU A 233 -46.48 16.29 27.11
CA GLU A 233 -45.64 16.62 25.94
C GLU A 233 -44.17 16.28 26.25
N LEU A 234 -43.72 15.07 25.89
CA LEU A 234 -42.39 14.55 26.23
C LEU A 234 -41.23 15.45 25.77
N SER A 235 -41.31 16.02 24.57
CA SER A 235 -40.29 16.94 24.04
C SER A 235 -40.19 18.26 24.81
N GLY A 236 -41.14 18.56 25.70
CA GLY A 236 -41.10 19.71 26.60
C GLY A 236 -40.48 19.40 27.97
N VAL A 237 -40.24 18.13 28.29
CA VAL A 237 -39.76 17.68 29.61
C VAL A 237 -38.26 17.43 29.57
N THR A 238 -37.51 18.10 30.45
CA THR A 238 -36.08 17.84 30.69
C THR A 238 -35.89 16.76 31.73
N LEU A 239 -35.18 15.69 31.37
CA LEU A 239 -34.76 14.64 32.29
C LEU A 239 -33.26 14.79 32.60
N LYS A 240 -32.93 15.09 33.86
CA LYS A 240 -31.54 15.28 34.33
C LYS A 240 -30.97 13.96 34.84
N LEU A 241 -29.82 13.55 34.29
CA LEU A 241 -29.14 12.29 34.60
C LEU A 241 -27.64 12.53 34.80
N ASN A 242 -26.99 11.68 35.60
CA ASN A 242 -25.52 11.58 35.59
C ASN A 242 -25.05 10.85 34.32
N HIS A 243 -23.81 11.10 33.90
CA HIS A 243 -23.27 10.62 32.62
C HIS A 243 -23.50 9.14 32.30
N PRO A 244 -23.27 8.18 33.22
CA PRO A 244 -23.51 6.77 32.90
C PRO A 244 -24.97 6.49 32.51
N GLN A 245 -25.93 7.09 33.22
CA GLN A 245 -27.35 6.93 32.93
C GLN A 245 -27.78 7.74 31.70
N TYR A 246 -27.20 8.94 31.49
CA TYR A 246 -27.43 9.69 30.25
C TYR A 246 -27.07 8.86 29.01
N VAL A 247 -25.91 8.20 29.03
CA VAL A 247 -25.46 7.32 27.93
C VAL A 247 -26.41 6.13 27.73
N LEU A 248 -26.92 5.53 28.81
CA LEU A 248 -27.90 4.43 28.71
C LEU A 248 -29.23 4.89 28.11
N PHE A 249 -29.74 6.05 28.53
CA PHE A 249 -31.08 6.52 28.16
C PHE A 249 -31.10 7.14 26.76
N LYS A 250 -30.03 7.82 26.33
CA LYS A 250 -29.98 8.46 25.00
C LYS A 250 -30.10 7.47 23.84
N THR A 251 -29.76 6.21 24.08
CA THR A 251 -29.81 5.14 23.06
C THR A 251 -31.15 4.43 22.96
N ASP A 252 -32.10 4.72 23.86
CA ASP A 252 -33.42 4.09 23.90
C ASP A 252 -34.48 4.92 23.17
N GLU A 253 -35.30 4.29 22.33
CA GLU A 253 -36.33 4.96 21.51
C GLU A 253 -37.47 5.57 22.34
N GLY A 254 -37.75 5.05 23.54
CA GLY A 254 -38.73 5.61 24.46
C GLY A 254 -38.17 6.83 25.18
N TRP A 255 -37.08 6.64 25.92
CA TRP A 255 -36.50 7.67 26.77
C TRP A 255 -35.90 8.85 26.00
N SER A 256 -35.41 8.65 24.78
CA SER A 256 -34.89 9.73 23.92
C SER A 256 -35.95 10.71 23.41
N GLN A 257 -37.24 10.46 23.67
CA GLN A 257 -38.32 11.42 23.39
C GLN A 257 -38.33 12.61 24.37
N LEU A 258 -37.67 12.48 25.51
CA LEU A 258 -37.46 13.56 26.49
C LEU A 258 -36.22 14.39 26.12
N ASN A 259 -36.14 15.63 26.63
CA ASN A 259 -34.91 16.42 26.56
C ASN A 259 -33.92 15.92 27.61
N LEU A 260 -33.01 15.02 27.23
CA LEU A 260 -32.01 14.48 28.15
C LEU A 260 -30.91 15.52 28.45
N LEU A 261 -30.64 15.76 29.73
CA LEU A 261 -29.53 16.60 30.19
C LEU A 261 -28.49 15.75 30.94
N ASP A 262 -27.27 15.73 30.40
CA ASP A 262 -26.11 15.16 31.07
C ASP A 262 -25.57 16.14 32.12
N LEU A 263 -25.66 15.79 33.40
CA LEU A 263 -25.18 16.61 34.50
C LEU A 263 -23.65 16.59 34.65
N ASN A 264 -22.97 15.57 34.12
CA ASN A 264 -21.53 15.34 34.32
C ASN A 264 -20.85 14.80 33.05
N PRO A 265 -20.96 15.48 31.88
CA PRO A 265 -20.43 14.97 30.63
C PRO A 265 -18.93 14.68 30.71
N GLU A 266 -18.50 13.53 30.19
CA GLU A 266 -17.07 13.27 30.00
C GLU A 266 -16.46 14.34 29.07
N PRO A 267 -15.26 14.87 29.38
CA PRO A 267 -14.62 15.86 28.53
C PRO A 267 -14.30 15.25 27.16
N SER A 268 -14.53 16.02 26.08
CA SER A 268 -14.15 15.64 24.71
C SER A 268 -12.69 15.17 24.67
N THR A 269 -12.42 14.10 23.94
CA THR A 269 -11.06 13.62 23.65
C THR A 269 -10.58 14.04 22.26
N GLU A 270 -11.43 14.70 21.46
CA GLU A 270 -11.06 15.27 20.17
C GLU A 270 -11.01 16.79 20.27
N PHE A 271 -9.93 17.38 19.77
CA PHE A 271 -9.65 18.81 19.88
C PHE A 271 -9.29 19.42 18.53
N THR A 272 -9.79 20.62 18.26
CA THR A 272 -9.20 21.51 17.24
C THR A 272 -8.29 22.49 17.97
N VAL A 273 -7.02 22.55 17.54
CA VAL A 273 -5.98 23.36 18.18
C VAL A 273 -5.49 24.39 17.17
N ASP A 274 -5.69 25.66 17.47
CA ASP A 274 -5.11 26.75 16.70
C ASP A 274 -3.71 27.07 17.25
N ALA A 275 -2.73 27.30 16.37
CA ALA A 275 -1.36 27.63 16.77
C ALA A 275 -1.26 28.85 17.71
N SER A 276 -2.23 29.77 17.66
CA SER A 276 -2.29 30.96 18.52
C SER A 276 -2.94 30.72 19.89
N ASP A 277 -3.63 29.59 20.09
CA ASP A 277 -4.36 29.25 21.31
C ASP A 277 -4.21 27.77 21.67
N ILE A 278 -2.97 27.37 21.98
CA ILE A 278 -2.65 25.98 22.36
C ILE A 278 -3.06 25.74 23.83
N PRO A 279 -3.98 24.78 24.11
CA PRO A 279 -4.38 24.46 25.47
C PRO A 279 -3.20 24.02 26.35
N SER A 280 -3.23 24.34 27.64
CA SER A 280 -2.17 23.98 28.58
C SER A 280 -2.04 22.48 28.86
N SER A 281 -3.05 21.68 28.47
CA SER A 281 -3.03 20.21 28.58
C SER A 281 -3.95 19.57 27.54
N LEU A 282 -3.39 18.62 26.80
CA LEU A 282 -4.02 17.76 25.78
C LEU A 282 -3.73 16.28 26.06
N LYS A 283 -3.33 15.91 27.28
CA LYS A 283 -2.90 14.54 27.64
C LYS A 283 -3.98 13.46 27.44
N LYS A 284 -5.25 13.85 27.44
CA LYS A 284 -6.39 12.95 27.20
C LYS A 284 -6.88 12.99 25.74
N ALA A 285 -6.24 13.80 24.89
CA ALA A 285 -6.65 13.92 23.51
C ALA A 285 -6.35 12.61 22.77
N THR A 286 -7.39 12.01 22.18
CA THR A 286 -7.28 10.87 21.26
C THR A 286 -7.07 11.33 19.83
N ALA A 287 -7.50 12.54 19.48
CA ALA A 287 -7.22 13.17 18.20
C ALA A 287 -7.06 14.69 18.32
N VAL A 288 -6.15 15.26 17.53
CA VAL A 288 -6.03 16.71 17.36
C VAL A 288 -6.10 17.09 15.88
N THR A 289 -6.85 18.15 15.58
CA THR A 289 -6.83 18.84 14.27
C THR A 289 -6.14 20.17 14.44
N LEU A 290 -5.07 20.40 13.69
CA LEU A 290 -4.25 21.61 13.77
C LEU A 290 -4.76 22.65 12.77
N THR A 291 -4.87 23.90 13.24
CA THR A 291 -5.30 25.07 12.44
C THR A 291 -4.39 26.25 12.73
N GLY A 292 -4.41 27.29 11.89
CA GLY A 292 -3.51 28.43 12.03
C GLY A 292 -2.10 28.14 11.51
N THR A 293 -1.16 29.05 11.78
CA THR A 293 0.22 28.98 11.28
C THR A 293 1.15 28.37 12.32
N TRP A 294 1.72 27.21 12.01
CA TRP A 294 2.58 26.43 12.89
C TRP A 294 4.05 26.64 12.53
N ASP A 295 4.81 27.16 13.50
CA ASP A 295 6.27 27.16 13.48
C ASP A 295 6.81 26.10 14.46
N SER A 296 8.14 25.94 14.52
CA SER A 296 8.78 24.99 15.44
C SER A 296 8.43 25.24 16.92
N ASN A 297 8.17 26.50 17.33
CA ASN A 297 7.81 26.81 18.71
C ASN A 297 6.39 26.39 19.04
N ALA A 298 5.44 26.59 18.12
CA ALA A 298 4.06 26.12 18.28
C ALA A 298 4.02 24.60 18.42
N PHE A 299 4.77 23.86 17.61
CA PHE A 299 4.86 22.40 17.75
C PHE A 299 5.52 21.97 19.08
N ASN A 300 6.52 22.70 19.58
CA ASN A 300 7.09 22.45 20.89
C ASN A 300 6.04 22.62 22.01
N LEU A 301 5.21 23.68 21.93
CA LEU A 301 4.13 23.92 22.88
C LEU A 301 3.05 22.83 22.81
N LEU A 302 2.72 22.34 21.60
CA LEU A 302 1.82 21.21 21.41
C LEU A 302 2.35 19.93 22.08
N CYS A 303 3.64 19.63 21.90
CA CYS A 303 4.31 18.52 22.57
C CYS A 303 4.18 18.61 24.09
N MET A 304 4.43 19.80 24.66
CA MET A 304 4.28 20.05 26.10
C MET A 304 2.85 19.93 26.60
N ALA A 305 1.85 20.26 25.79
CA ALA A 305 0.46 20.07 26.14
C ALA A 305 0.10 18.57 26.19
N MET A 306 0.69 17.75 25.33
CA MET A 306 0.37 16.33 25.19
C MET A 306 1.14 15.41 26.15
N MET A 307 2.31 15.83 26.65
CA MET A 307 3.19 14.97 27.47
C MET A 307 3.74 15.68 28.71
N ASP A 308 3.87 14.92 29.80
CA ASP A 308 4.64 15.35 30.95
C ASP A 308 6.13 15.20 30.68
N ASN A 309 6.84 16.33 30.57
CA ASN A 309 8.29 16.39 30.49
C ASN A 309 8.90 15.64 29.28
N PRO A 310 8.63 16.11 28.05
CA PRO A 310 9.06 15.45 26.81
C PRO A 310 10.59 15.37 26.61
N ALA A 311 11.38 16.16 27.36
CA ALA A 311 12.83 16.25 27.23
C ALA A 311 13.63 15.10 27.89
N PHE A 312 12.99 14.22 28.67
CA PHE A 312 13.63 13.11 29.38
C PHE A 312 13.10 11.78 28.85
N GLY A 313 14.00 10.97 28.28
CA GLY A 313 13.70 9.89 27.33
C GLY A 313 12.92 8.65 27.80
N THR A 314 12.06 8.76 28.81
CA THR A 314 11.14 7.69 29.25
C THR A 314 9.66 8.10 29.25
N SER A 315 9.31 9.33 28.86
CA SER A 315 7.92 9.73 28.70
C SER A 315 7.33 9.14 27.41
N GLU A 316 6.11 8.61 27.53
CA GLU A 316 5.35 8.02 26.43
C GLU A 316 3.95 8.64 26.40
N ASN A 317 3.41 8.84 25.19
CA ASN A 317 2.00 9.14 25.00
C ASN A 317 1.28 7.88 24.52
N THR A 318 0.36 7.37 25.34
CA THR A 318 -0.41 6.14 25.06
C THR A 318 -1.87 6.41 24.65
N VAL A 319 -2.22 7.68 24.39
CA VAL A 319 -3.61 8.11 24.19
C VAL A 319 -3.88 8.67 22.80
N LEU A 320 -2.97 9.51 22.27
CA LEU A 320 -3.18 10.19 21.00
C LEU A 320 -3.03 9.21 19.84
N GLN A 321 -4.10 9.08 19.06
CA GLN A 321 -4.18 8.16 17.93
C GLN A 321 -4.04 8.86 16.58
N LYS A 322 -4.36 10.15 16.51
CA LYS A 322 -4.38 10.92 15.26
C LYS A 322 -3.90 12.35 15.44
N VAL A 323 -3.07 12.79 14.50
CA VAL A 323 -2.74 14.21 14.26
C VAL A 323 -3.18 14.57 12.85
N ASP A 324 -4.11 15.51 12.72
CA ASP A 324 -4.57 16.02 11.43
C ASP A 324 -4.03 17.44 11.21
N MET A 325 -3.12 17.60 10.25
CA MET A 325 -2.54 18.89 9.87
C MET A 325 -3.14 19.44 8.56
N SER A 326 -4.21 18.84 8.03
CA SER A 326 -4.75 19.21 6.71
C SER A 326 -5.33 20.63 6.62
N ALA A 327 -5.55 21.29 7.77
CA ALA A 327 -6.00 22.68 7.87
C ALA A 327 -4.93 23.62 8.47
N ALA A 328 -3.70 23.15 8.67
CA ALA A 328 -2.59 23.94 9.19
C ALA A 328 -1.80 24.61 8.06
N TRP A 329 -1.37 25.85 8.29
CA TRP A 329 -0.30 26.49 7.51
C TRP A 329 1.03 26.25 8.22
N ILE A 330 2.10 25.94 7.50
CA ILE A 330 3.41 25.66 8.08
C ILE A 330 4.34 26.83 7.77
N ALA A 331 4.96 27.39 8.79
CA ALA A 331 5.95 28.44 8.60
C ALA A 331 7.19 27.89 7.88
N GLU A 332 7.77 28.66 6.96
CA GLU A 332 8.98 28.28 6.24
C GLU A 332 10.12 27.94 7.21
N GLY A 333 10.78 26.79 7.03
CA GLY A 333 11.89 26.35 7.88
C GLY A 333 11.47 25.60 9.14
N THR A 334 10.23 25.11 9.22
CA THR A 334 9.71 24.45 10.43
C THR A 334 10.37 23.07 10.66
N SER A 335 10.76 22.83 11.90
CA SER A 335 11.39 21.59 12.37
C SER A 335 10.48 20.87 13.35
N LEU A 336 10.28 19.57 13.15
CA LEU A 336 9.66 18.67 14.14
C LEU A 336 10.67 18.06 15.13
N ARG A 337 11.95 18.38 14.97
CA ARG A 337 12.98 18.20 15.99
C ARG A 337 13.00 19.39 16.92
N TRP A 338 12.84 19.15 18.22
CA TRP A 338 12.98 20.18 19.23
C TRP A 338 14.44 20.61 19.34
N GLN A 339 14.70 21.89 19.09
CA GLN A 339 16.02 22.53 19.21
C GLN A 339 16.21 23.07 20.65
N GLY A 340 17.08 22.46 21.48
CA GLY A 340 17.23 22.77 22.92
C GLY A 340 18.35 21.99 23.65
N LEU A 341 18.33 21.96 25.00
CA LEU A 341 19.37 21.32 25.85
C LEU A 341 19.49 19.79 25.67
N SER A 342 18.42 19.13 25.23
CA SER A 342 18.41 17.76 24.73
C SER A 342 17.61 17.75 23.43
N ALA A 343 18.20 17.30 22.33
CA ALA A 343 17.49 17.17 21.06
C ALA A 343 16.56 15.94 21.14
N TYR A 344 15.28 16.10 20.81
CA TYR A 344 14.29 15.02 20.70
C TYR A 344 13.18 15.41 19.72
N GLY A 345 12.40 14.43 19.25
CA GLY A 345 11.29 14.66 18.32
C GLY A 345 9.96 14.96 19.00
N ILE A 346 9.14 15.79 18.35
CA ILE A 346 7.89 16.31 18.90
C ILE A 346 6.82 15.24 19.15
N PHE A 347 6.77 14.18 18.32
CA PHE A 347 5.85 13.05 18.45
C PHE A 347 6.56 11.74 18.84
N ARG A 348 7.77 11.84 19.41
CA ARG A 348 8.53 10.67 19.87
C ARG A 348 7.78 9.89 20.96
N ASN A 349 7.80 8.55 20.88
CA ASN A 349 7.15 7.63 21.81
C ASN A 349 5.61 7.78 21.91
N PHE A 350 4.94 8.19 20.83
CA PHE A 350 3.48 8.20 20.77
C PHE A 350 2.96 6.80 20.39
N LYS A 351 2.87 5.93 21.39
CA LYS A 351 2.59 4.48 21.26
C LYS A 351 1.20 4.14 20.72
N ALA A 352 0.28 5.08 20.72
CA ALA A 352 -1.07 4.92 20.17
C ALA A 352 -1.27 5.61 18.81
N LEU A 353 -0.29 6.39 18.32
CA LEU A 353 -0.42 7.19 17.10
C LEU A 353 -0.45 6.28 15.88
N LYS A 354 -1.56 6.32 15.13
CA LYS A 354 -1.81 5.48 13.94
C LYS A 354 -1.76 6.25 12.64
N GLU A 355 -2.19 7.50 12.68
CA GLU A 355 -2.38 8.35 11.51
C GLU A 355 -1.81 9.74 11.75
N VAL A 356 -0.94 10.19 10.84
CA VAL A 356 -0.53 11.59 10.71
C VAL A 356 -0.95 12.04 9.33
N LYS A 357 -1.96 12.90 9.28
CA LYS A 357 -2.42 13.50 8.02
C LYS A 357 -1.63 14.79 7.79
N MET A 358 -0.74 14.75 6.82
CA MET A 358 0.12 15.88 6.46
C MET A 358 -0.70 17.05 5.90
N PRO A 359 -0.19 18.30 5.99
CA PRO A 359 -0.81 19.44 5.33
C PRO A 359 -0.73 19.29 3.80
N VAL A 360 -1.36 20.21 3.06
CA VAL A 360 -1.24 20.24 1.58
C VAL A 360 0.23 20.35 1.16
N ALA A 361 0.58 19.86 -0.02
CA ALA A 361 1.98 19.71 -0.45
C ALA A 361 2.77 21.03 -0.39
N GLU A 362 2.15 22.16 -0.70
CA GLU A 362 2.77 23.49 -0.63
C GLU A 362 3.21 23.85 0.79
N GLU A 363 2.43 23.45 1.79
CA GLU A 363 2.74 23.67 3.21
C GLU A 363 3.67 22.58 3.76
N ALA A 364 3.52 21.33 3.31
CA ALA A 364 4.42 20.24 3.69
C ALA A 364 5.87 20.50 3.24
N ALA A 365 6.06 21.21 2.13
CA ALA A 365 7.37 21.61 1.62
C ALA A 365 8.13 22.57 2.56
N HIS A 366 7.46 23.21 3.52
CA HIS A 366 8.10 24.12 4.48
C HIS A 366 8.78 23.40 5.66
N PHE A 367 8.56 22.09 5.83
CA PHE A 367 9.26 21.28 6.83
C PHE A 367 10.71 21.02 6.42
N THR A 368 11.66 21.18 7.36
CA THR A 368 13.10 21.01 7.10
C THR A 368 13.76 19.86 7.87
N ASP A 369 13.24 19.50 9.05
CA ASP A 369 13.88 18.47 9.90
C ASP A 369 12.84 17.66 10.66
N PHE A 370 12.80 16.35 10.39
CA PHE A 370 12.00 15.37 11.12
C PHE A 370 12.84 14.53 12.08
N GLY A 371 14.03 14.98 12.45
CA GLY A 371 14.93 14.25 13.33
C GLY A 371 14.25 13.79 14.62
N MET A 372 14.20 12.47 14.83
CA MET A 372 13.50 11.77 15.92
C MET A 372 11.98 12.04 16.02
N ALA A 373 11.38 12.76 15.07
CA ALA A 373 10.02 13.33 15.17
C ALA A 373 8.97 12.28 15.53
N PHE A 374 9.04 11.09 14.95
CA PHE A 374 8.11 9.98 15.14
C PHE A 374 8.80 8.72 15.68
N GLN A 375 10.01 8.84 16.25
CA GLN A 375 10.74 7.70 16.81
C GLN A 375 9.85 6.93 17.81
N ASN A 376 9.81 5.60 17.68
CA ASN A 376 9.03 4.66 18.50
C ASN A 376 7.51 4.93 18.49
N CYS A 377 6.96 5.40 17.37
CA CYS A 377 5.52 5.40 17.11
C CYS A 377 5.10 4.05 16.53
N ASP A 378 5.14 3.00 17.35
CA ASP A 378 5.02 1.60 16.93
C ASP A 378 3.73 1.27 16.16
N GLN A 379 2.67 2.08 16.31
CA GLN A 379 1.37 1.90 15.64
C GLN A 379 1.17 2.78 14.39
N LEU A 380 2.13 3.64 14.03
CA LEU A 380 2.01 4.53 12.86
C LEU A 380 2.06 3.69 11.59
N VAL A 381 0.94 3.61 10.86
CA VAL A 381 0.82 2.74 9.67
C VAL A 381 1.23 3.49 8.40
N THR A 382 0.79 4.74 8.27
CA THR A 382 1.01 5.55 7.07
C THR A 382 1.24 7.01 7.42
N ILE A 383 2.16 7.64 6.70
CA ILE A 383 2.39 9.09 6.66
C ILE A 383 2.77 9.48 5.23
N ASP A 384 2.09 10.47 4.67
CA ASP A 384 2.34 10.91 3.29
C ASP A 384 3.48 11.94 3.25
N LEU A 385 4.67 11.50 2.87
CA LEU A 385 5.85 12.38 2.76
C LEU A 385 6.07 12.93 1.34
N SER A 386 5.19 12.63 0.38
CA SER A 386 5.37 13.01 -1.03
C SER A 386 5.36 14.52 -1.27
N GLY A 387 4.83 15.32 -0.34
CA GLY A 387 4.86 16.79 -0.37
C GLY A 387 6.03 17.44 0.36
N CYS A 388 6.88 16.69 1.06
CA CYS A 388 7.88 17.22 2.00
C CYS A 388 9.21 17.63 1.33
N ALA A 389 9.14 18.42 0.25
CA ALA A 389 10.30 18.73 -0.58
C ALA A 389 11.43 19.51 0.14
N GLY A 390 11.12 20.23 1.22
CA GLY A 390 12.10 21.01 1.99
C GLY A 390 12.92 20.22 3.02
N LEU A 391 12.67 18.91 3.17
CA LEU A 391 13.35 18.11 4.19
C LEU A 391 14.86 18.00 3.92
N VAL A 392 15.64 18.32 4.95
CA VAL A 392 17.10 18.20 5.01
C VAL A 392 17.52 17.03 5.89
N SER A 393 16.73 16.67 6.90
CA SER A 393 17.07 15.61 7.86
C SER A 393 15.88 14.71 8.21
N LEU A 394 16.13 13.41 8.17
CA LEU A 394 15.28 12.33 8.69
C LEU A 394 15.99 11.51 9.79
N GLU A 395 17.04 12.04 10.43
CA GLU A 395 17.83 11.30 11.44
C GLU A 395 16.90 10.67 12.50
N LYS A 396 16.82 9.34 12.58
CA LYS A 396 15.93 8.60 13.50
C LYS A 396 14.44 8.96 13.40
N ALA A 397 14.00 9.62 12.33
CA ALA A 397 12.66 10.19 12.23
C ALA A 397 11.56 9.14 12.48
N PHE A 398 11.73 7.93 11.97
CA PHE A 398 10.80 6.81 12.06
C PHE A 398 11.42 5.58 12.71
N GLN A 399 12.57 5.69 13.38
CA GLN A 399 13.19 4.56 14.07
C GLN A 399 12.19 3.89 15.02
N GLY A 400 12.00 2.58 14.89
CA GLY A 400 11.06 1.80 15.70
C GLY A 400 9.58 1.96 15.34
N CYS A 401 9.23 2.59 14.21
CA CYS A 401 7.86 2.60 13.70
C CYS A 401 7.51 1.24 13.06
N THR A 402 7.33 0.22 13.90
CA THR A 402 7.20 -1.18 13.47
C THR A 402 5.99 -1.47 12.59
N SER A 403 4.96 -0.61 12.59
CA SER A 403 3.77 -0.74 11.72
C SER A 403 3.83 0.07 10.41
N LEU A 404 4.88 0.87 10.17
CA LEU A 404 4.95 1.74 9.00
C LEU A 404 5.15 0.91 7.72
N GLU A 405 4.19 0.95 6.79
CA GLU A 405 4.18 0.02 5.64
C GLU A 405 4.87 0.56 4.39
N LYS A 406 4.77 1.87 4.14
CA LYS A 406 5.22 2.53 2.91
C LYS A 406 5.73 3.93 3.17
N VAL A 407 6.75 4.32 2.42
CA VAL A 407 7.36 5.64 2.49
C VAL A 407 7.63 6.16 1.09
N ASP A 408 7.14 7.36 0.78
CA ASP A 408 7.42 8.07 -0.47
C ASP A 408 8.24 9.33 -0.18
N LEU A 409 9.52 9.30 -0.58
CA LEU A 409 10.46 10.43 -0.43
C LEU A 409 10.78 11.08 -1.78
N SER A 410 9.98 10.83 -2.83
CA SER A 410 10.29 11.25 -4.21
C SER A 410 10.54 12.75 -4.38
N SER A 411 9.94 13.60 -3.53
CA SER A 411 10.13 15.06 -3.56
C SER A 411 11.28 15.56 -2.66
N SER A 412 11.82 14.74 -1.76
CA SER A 412 12.78 15.12 -0.73
C SER A 412 14.22 15.16 -1.25
N SER A 413 14.48 15.93 -2.31
CA SER A 413 15.79 16.00 -2.99
C SER A 413 16.88 16.75 -2.20
N HIS A 414 16.54 17.36 -1.06
CA HIS A 414 17.44 18.14 -0.22
C HIS A 414 17.96 17.39 1.02
N LEU A 415 17.68 16.09 1.13
CA LEU A 415 18.12 15.28 2.27
C LEU A 415 19.64 15.22 2.36
N GLU A 416 20.16 15.59 3.53
CA GLU A 416 21.57 15.51 3.90
C GLU A 416 21.85 14.43 4.95
N SER A 417 20.87 14.13 5.82
CA SER A 417 21.01 13.14 6.89
C SER A 417 19.81 12.21 7.01
N VAL A 418 20.06 10.90 6.97
CA VAL A 418 19.06 9.83 7.09
C VAL A 418 19.51 8.72 8.03
N ASP A 419 20.51 8.98 8.88
CA ASP A 419 21.03 8.00 9.84
C ASP A 419 19.89 7.47 10.71
N ASP A 420 19.75 6.14 10.75
CA ASP A 420 18.74 5.38 11.48
C ASP A 420 17.28 5.77 11.12
N ALA A 421 17.03 6.45 9.99
CA ALA A 421 15.74 7.07 9.68
C ALA A 421 14.55 6.09 9.75
N PHE A 422 14.73 4.86 9.25
CA PHE A 422 13.74 3.79 9.24
C PHE A 422 14.24 2.53 9.95
N GLU A 423 15.24 2.63 10.84
CA GLU A 423 15.73 1.47 11.59
C GLU A 423 14.58 0.82 12.37
N SER A 424 14.45 -0.51 12.26
CA SER A 424 13.38 -1.31 12.89
C SER A 424 11.96 -0.95 12.44
N CYS A 425 11.77 -0.42 11.22
CA CYS A 425 10.45 -0.37 10.57
C CYS A 425 10.10 -1.75 10.00
N GLU A 426 9.75 -2.70 10.88
CA GLU A 426 9.58 -4.12 10.53
C GLU A 426 8.48 -4.39 9.47
N ALA A 427 7.46 -3.55 9.37
CA ALA A 427 6.39 -3.66 8.36
C ALA A 427 6.68 -2.92 7.04
N LEU A 428 7.80 -2.20 6.92
CA LEU A 428 8.09 -1.37 5.74
C LEU A 428 8.34 -2.26 4.53
N THR A 429 7.45 -2.20 3.55
CA THR A 429 7.50 -3.05 2.34
C THR A 429 8.00 -2.31 1.10
N THR A 430 7.71 -1.02 1.00
CA THR A 430 7.99 -0.20 -0.18
C THR A 430 8.57 1.15 0.21
N VAL A 431 9.64 1.56 -0.48
CA VAL A 431 10.26 2.87 -0.36
C VAL A 431 10.47 3.48 -1.75
N ILE A 432 10.05 4.73 -1.94
CA ILE A 432 10.35 5.51 -3.15
C ILE A 432 11.40 6.56 -2.80
N LEU A 433 12.55 6.52 -3.46
CA LEU A 433 13.69 7.39 -3.18
C LEU A 433 13.70 8.63 -4.10
N PRO A 434 14.22 9.78 -3.61
CA PRO A 434 14.41 10.99 -4.41
C PRO A 434 15.55 10.86 -5.41
N GLU A 435 15.68 11.88 -6.28
CA GLU A 435 16.77 12.00 -7.26
C GLU A 435 18.16 11.89 -6.62
N VAL A 436 18.33 12.51 -5.45
CA VAL A 436 19.54 12.46 -4.63
C VAL A 436 19.16 11.96 -3.24
N PHE A 437 19.72 10.82 -2.82
CA PHE A 437 19.46 10.23 -1.52
C PHE A 437 20.78 9.97 -0.76
N PRO A 438 20.97 10.49 0.46
CA PRO A 438 22.20 10.29 1.23
C PRO A 438 22.31 8.86 1.78
N MET A 439 23.52 8.30 1.80
CA MET A 439 23.79 6.94 2.33
C MET A 439 24.04 6.95 3.84
N GLY A 440 22.98 7.14 4.63
CA GLY A 440 23.07 7.14 6.09
C GLY A 440 23.31 5.75 6.71
N LYS A 441 23.87 5.71 7.92
CA LYS A 441 24.04 4.46 8.69
C LYS A 441 22.68 3.92 9.12
N ASN A 442 22.51 2.60 9.10
CA ASN A 442 21.31 1.90 9.58
C ASN A 442 19.97 2.38 8.97
N THR A 443 20.00 3.08 7.83
CA THR A 443 18.82 3.75 7.26
C THR A 443 17.62 2.82 7.14
N PHE A 444 17.82 1.59 6.66
CA PHE A 444 16.81 0.53 6.56
C PHE A 444 17.20 -0.73 7.36
N ALA A 445 17.99 -0.57 8.42
CA ALA A 445 18.34 -1.70 9.27
C ALA A 445 17.09 -2.30 9.92
N TYR A 446 17.01 -3.62 9.98
CA TYR A 446 15.90 -4.40 10.56
C TYR A 446 14.53 -4.14 9.91
N CYS A 447 14.51 -3.61 8.67
CA CYS A 447 13.30 -3.54 7.84
C CYS A 447 13.01 -4.91 7.20
N SER A 448 12.63 -5.89 8.01
CA SER A 448 12.55 -7.31 7.62
C SER A 448 11.48 -7.61 6.56
N ALA A 449 10.49 -6.74 6.37
CA ALA A 449 9.47 -6.86 5.33
C ALA A 449 9.79 -6.11 4.02
N LEU A 450 10.94 -5.41 3.93
CA LEU A 450 11.27 -4.59 2.76
C LEU A 450 11.44 -5.47 1.53
N LYS A 451 10.72 -5.12 0.45
CA LYS A 451 10.71 -5.90 -0.80
C LYS A 451 10.97 -5.06 -2.03
N ASP A 452 10.61 -3.78 -1.98
CA ASP A 452 10.63 -2.91 -3.15
C ASP A 452 11.23 -1.55 -2.78
N VAL A 453 12.30 -1.20 -3.47
CA VAL A 453 12.94 0.12 -3.44
C VAL A 453 12.90 0.68 -4.86
N ASP A 454 12.08 1.71 -5.06
CA ASP A 454 12.04 2.46 -6.33
C ASP A 454 13.06 3.60 -6.28
N TRP A 455 14.09 3.50 -7.11
CA TRP A 455 15.06 4.57 -7.32
C TRP A 455 15.18 4.97 -8.79
N THR A 456 14.07 4.88 -9.54
CA THR A 456 14.00 5.30 -10.96
C THR A 456 14.24 6.80 -11.17
N ALA A 457 14.17 7.59 -10.09
CA ALA A 457 14.54 9.01 -10.06
C ALA A 457 16.05 9.25 -9.99
N PHE A 458 16.88 8.23 -9.69
CA PHE A 458 18.33 8.38 -9.56
C PHE A 458 18.96 9.06 -10.78
N ALA A 459 19.63 10.18 -10.55
CA ALA A 459 20.32 10.96 -11.60
C ALA A 459 21.86 10.96 -11.45
N GLY A 460 22.40 10.17 -10.51
CA GLY A 460 23.85 10.08 -10.30
C GLY A 460 24.57 9.42 -11.48
N THR A 461 25.83 9.80 -11.67
CA THR A 461 26.72 9.19 -12.68
C THR A 461 27.63 8.10 -12.09
N GLU A 462 27.62 7.94 -10.78
CA GLU A 462 28.42 6.96 -10.03
C GLU A 462 27.55 6.36 -8.92
N VAL A 463 27.78 5.08 -8.58
CA VAL A 463 27.07 4.42 -7.48
C VAL A 463 27.46 5.06 -6.14
N PRO A 464 26.50 5.37 -5.24
CA PRO A 464 26.82 5.90 -3.93
C PRO A 464 27.36 4.79 -3.01
N GLU A 465 28.37 5.10 -2.19
CA GLU A 465 28.97 4.13 -1.26
C GLU A 465 27.95 3.73 -0.17
N MET A 466 27.54 2.46 -0.17
CA MET A 466 26.59 1.93 0.81
C MET A 466 27.31 1.50 2.10
N SER A 467 26.84 2.01 3.24
CA SER A 467 27.35 1.54 4.54
C SER A 467 26.97 0.07 4.76
N LYS A 468 27.88 -0.74 5.34
CA LYS A 468 27.60 -2.15 5.69
C LYS A 468 26.40 -2.34 6.62
N THR A 469 25.98 -1.29 7.30
CA THR A 469 24.82 -1.35 8.19
C THR A 469 23.53 -0.82 7.58
N PHE A 470 23.57 -0.33 6.33
CA PHE A 470 22.43 0.30 5.66
C PHE A 470 21.18 -0.60 5.63
N PHE A 471 21.37 -1.89 5.34
CA PHE A 471 20.35 -2.95 5.38
C PHE A 471 20.61 -4.02 6.46
N MET A 472 21.31 -3.65 7.56
CA MET A 472 21.65 -4.60 8.63
C MET A 472 20.42 -5.33 9.16
N GLY A 473 20.44 -6.65 9.25
CA GLY A 473 19.31 -7.44 9.77
C GLY A 473 18.24 -7.80 8.74
N ILE A 474 18.44 -7.48 7.46
CA ILE A 474 17.72 -8.12 6.35
C ILE A 474 18.45 -9.41 6.01
N ASP A 475 17.79 -10.56 6.18
CA ASP A 475 18.41 -11.88 6.05
C ASP A 475 18.74 -12.26 4.59
N ASP A 476 17.93 -11.81 3.63
CA ASP A 476 18.08 -12.10 2.20
C ASP A 476 17.93 -10.81 1.37
N LEU A 477 19.07 -10.15 1.08
CA LEU A 477 19.08 -8.95 0.22
C LEU A 477 18.59 -9.24 -1.20
N LYS A 478 18.67 -10.49 -1.69
CA LYS A 478 18.12 -10.85 -3.01
C LYS A 478 16.59 -10.87 -3.03
N ALA A 479 15.93 -10.86 -1.87
CA ALA A 479 14.48 -10.68 -1.80
C ALA A 479 14.06 -9.20 -1.97
N VAL A 480 15.00 -8.25 -1.83
CA VAL A 480 14.76 -6.82 -2.00
C VAL A 480 15.03 -6.42 -3.45
N THR A 481 13.99 -5.94 -4.14
CA THR A 481 14.09 -5.46 -5.51
C THR A 481 14.43 -3.98 -5.54
N LEU A 482 15.50 -3.61 -6.24
CA LEU A 482 15.87 -2.23 -6.53
C LEU A 482 15.54 -1.91 -7.99
N SER A 483 14.52 -1.06 -8.20
CA SER A 483 14.06 -0.65 -9.52
C SER A 483 14.83 0.58 -10.01
N LEU A 484 15.46 0.46 -11.18
CA LEU A 484 16.33 1.47 -11.78
C LEU A 484 16.00 1.69 -13.27
N LYS A 485 16.35 2.86 -13.79
CA LYS A 485 16.43 3.08 -15.25
C LYS A 485 17.70 2.45 -15.82
N TYR A 486 17.76 2.23 -17.14
CA TYR A 486 18.83 1.44 -17.77
C TYR A 486 20.25 1.96 -17.48
N GLU A 487 20.48 3.27 -17.52
CA GLU A 487 21.82 3.84 -17.27
C GLU A 487 22.29 3.60 -15.84
N ALA A 488 21.42 3.79 -14.85
CA ALA A 488 21.71 3.49 -13.45
C ALA A 488 21.86 1.99 -13.21
N TYR A 489 20.98 1.17 -13.81
CA TYR A 489 21.05 -0.29 -13.72
C TYR A 489 22.44 -0.83 -14.09
N LYS A 490 23.05 -0.31 -15.17
CA LYS A 490 24.42 -0.70 -15.57
C LYS A 490 25.44 -0.42 -14.46
N LEU A 491 25.41 0.77 -13.86
CA LEU A 491 26.33 1.16 -12.80
C LEU A 491 26.17 0.26 -11.56
N PHE A 492 24.94 0.07 -11.11
CA PHE A 492 24.64 -0.72 -9.91
C PHE A 492 24.90 -2.22 -10.12
N SER A 493 24.66 -2.74 -11.33
CA SER A 493 24.94 -4.14 -11.66
C SER A 493 26.44 -4.49 -11.68
N ALA A 494 27.30 -3.49 -11.81
CA ALA A 494 28.74 -3.64 -11.81
C ALA A 494 29.38 -3.46 -10.42
N ASP A 495 28.61 -3.02 -9.43
CA ASP A 495 29.09 -2.73 -8.08
C ASP A 495 28.98 -3.96 -7.16
N GLU A 496 30.00 -4.20 -6.32
CA GLU A 496 30.06 -5.40 -5.47
C GLU A 496 28.97 -5.42 -4.39
N ASP A 497 28.64 -4.27 -3.79
CA ASP A 497 27.69 -4.21 -2.68
C ASP A 497 26.24 -4.07 -3.19
N TRP A 498 26.00 -3.18 -4.17
CA TRP A 498 24.66 -2.99 -4.73
C TRP A 498 24.14 -4.18 -5.52
N SER A 499 25.04 -4.98 -6.11
CA SER A 499 24.67 -6.20 -6.81
C SER A 499 24.22 -7.33 -5.86
N GLU A 500 24.26 -7.16 -4.54
CA GLU A 500 23.66 -8.11 -3.58
C GLU A 500 22.12 -8.07 -3.60
N LEU A 501 21.52 -6.96 -4.05
CA LEU A 501 20.07 -6.81 -4.23
C LEU A 501 19.56 -7.53 -5.50
N ASN A 502 18.24 -7.65 -5.64
CA ASN A 502 17.61 -8.00 -6.92
C ASN A 502 17.43 -6.74 -7.78
N LEU A 503 18.32 -6.50 -8.74
CA LEU A 503 18.26 -5.30 -9.59
C LEU A 503 17.24 -5.49 -10.72
N TYR A 504 16.30 -4.56 -10.85
CA TYR A 504 15.30 -4.54 -11.93
C TYR A 504 15.49 -3.32 -12.84
N ASN A 505 15.78 -3.58 -14.12
CA ASN A 505 15.80 -2.55 -15.16
C ASN A 505 14.36 -2.28 -15.64
N THR A 506 13.87 -1.08 -15.35
CA THR A 506 12.55 -0.59 -15.78
C THR A 506 12.47 -0.24 -17.27
N GLU A 507 13.60 -0.22 -17.98
CA GLU A 507 13.74 0.07 -19.41
C GLU A 507 14.46 -1.08 -20.17
N PRO A 508 13.95 -2.33 -20.14
CA PRO A 508 14.60 -3.51 -20.73
C PRO A 508 14.80 -3.39 -22.25
N GLU A 509 13.99 -2.58 -22.93
CA GLU A 509 14.07 -2.32 -24.37
C GLU A 509 15.30 -1.50 -24.80
N LYS A 510 16.08 -0.96 -23.85
CA LYS A 510 17.35 -0.27 -24.12
C LYS A 510 18.57 -1.21 -24.10
N VAL A 511 18.41 -2.48 -23.70
CA VAL A 511 19.49 -3.48 -23.78
C VAL A 511 19.71 -3.87 -25.25
N THR A 512 20.93 -3.71 -25.77
CA THR A 512 21.26 -3.97 -27.19
C THR A 512 22.12 -5.21 -27.41
N ASP A 513 22.75 -5.77 -26.38
CA ASP A 513 23.56 -6.99 -26.47
C ASP A 513 22.91 -8.11 -25.67
N PHE A 514 22.81 -9.30 -26.27
CA PHE A 514 22.11 -10.45 -25.69
C PHE A 514 22.99 -11.69 -25.71
N VAL A 515 22.99 -12.44 -24.60
CA VAL A 515 23.45 -13.84 -24.56
C VAL A 515 22.19 -14.71 -24.54
N VAL A 516 22.04 -15.57 -25.55
CA VAL A 516 20.82 -16.36 -25.76
C VAL A 516 21.17 -17.83 -25.68
N ASP A 517 20.63 -18.51 -24.68
CA ASP A 517 20.74 -19.96 -24.56
C ASP A 517 19.62 -20.64 -25.35
N ALA A 518 19.93 -21.78 -25.98
CA ALA A 518 18.93 -22.56 -26.74
C ALA A 518 17.70 -22.97 -25.89
N SER A 519 17.88 -23.11 -24.57
CA SER A 519 16.80 -23.48 -23.64
C SER A 519 15.93 -22.30 -23.18
N ASP A 520 16.37 -21.05 -23.40
CA ASP A 520 15.70 -19.83 -22.94
C ASP A 520 15.81 -18.70 -23.98
N ILE A 521 15.06 -18.84 -25.07
CA ILE A 521 15.05 -17.87 -26.17
C ILE A 521 14.05 -16.75 -25.84
N PRO A 522 14.47 -15.47 -25.75
CA PRO A 522 13.58 -14.35 -25.47
C PRO A 522 12.48 -14.22 -26.54
N SER A 523 11.31 -13.75 -26.13
CA SER A 523 10.17 -13.53 -27.04
C SER A 523 10.42 -12.49 -28.14
N SER A 524 11.42 -11.60 -27.96
CA SER A 524 11.80 -10.59 -28.94
C SER A 524 13.28 -10.21 -28.83
N LEU A 525 13.95 -10.18 -29.98
CA LEU A 525 15.33 -9.73 -30.21
C LEU A 525 15.39 -8.69 -31.35
N LYS A 526 14.26 -8.07 -31.72
CA LYS A 526 14.13 -7.14 -32.85
C LYS A 526 15.00 -5.88 -32.78
N LYS A 527 15.55 -5.56 -31.60
CA LYS A 527 16.45 -4.43 -31.35
C LYS A 527 17.87 -4.87 -31.00
N ALA A 528 18.14 -6.17 -30.98
CA ALA A 528 19.45 -6.68 -30.65
C ALA A 528 20.45 -6.20 -31.72
N VAL A 529 21.62 -5.76 -31.26
CA VAL A 529 22.79 -5.37 -32.05
C VAL A 529 23.79 -6.52 -32.08
N THR A 530 24.05 -7.12 -30.91
CA THR A 530 24.87 -8.33 -30.77
C THR A 530 24.03 -9.44 -30.15
N VAL A 531 24.09 -10.64 -30.75
CA VAL A 531 23.50 -11.85 -30.17
C VAL A 531 24.58 -12.92 -30.09
N THR A 532 24.96 -13.31 -28.88
CA THR A 532 25.85 -14.45 -28.60
C THR A 532 25.01 -15.66 -28.21
N LEU A 533 25.13 -16.74 -28.96
CA LEU A 533 24.41 -17.98 -28.71
C LEU A 533 25.20 -18.91 -27.78
N THR A 534 24.51 -19.58 -26.86
CA THR A 534 25.05 -20.64 -25.98
C THR A 534 24.14 -21.85 -25.96
N GLY A 535 24.63 -22.98 -25.45
CA GLY A 535 23.84 -24.21 -25.31
C GLY A 535 23.85 -25.08 -26.56
N GLU A 536 22.90 -26.02 -26.63
CA GLU A 536 22.78 -27.01 -27.71
C GLU A 536 21.63 -26.63 -28.65
N TRP A 537 21.96 -26.38 -29.92
CA TRP A 537 21.04 -25.84 -30.91
C TRP A 537 20.65 -26.89 -31.94
N ASP A 538 19.35 -27.12 -32.06
CA ASP A 538 18.74 -27.90 -33.13
C ASP A 538 17.94 -27.00 -34.09
N SER A 539 17.26 -27.61 -35.06
CA SER A 539 16.44 -26.88 -36.03
C SER A 539 15.34 -26.04 -35.38
N ASP A 540 14.76 -26.50 -34.28
CA ASP A 540 13.60 -25.85 -33.65
C ASP A 540 14.05 -24.63 -32.84
N ALA A 541 15.18 -24.72 -32.15
CA ALA A 541 15.81 -23.60 -31.47
C ALA A 541 16.17 -22.47 -32.47
N PHE A 542 16.79 -22.80 -33.61
CA PHE A 542 17.08 -21.80 -34.65
C PHE A 542 15.81 -21.18 -35.24
N ASN A 543 14.73 -21.96 -35.41
CA ASN A 543 13.44 -21.43 -35.84
C ASN A 543 12.87 -20.41 -34.84
N LEU A 544 12.96 -20.69 -33.54
CA LEU A 544 12.53 -19.77 -32.48
C LEU A 544 13.39 -18.50 -32.45
N LEU A 545 14.70 -18.62 -32.65
CA LEU A 545 15.60 -17.46 -32.76
C LEU A 545 15.20 -16.54 -33.92
N SER A 546 14.90 -17.09 -35.10
CA SER A 546 14.39 -16.32 -36.24
C SER A 546 13.08 -15.60 -35.92
N MET A 547 12.20 -16.24 -35.13
CA MET A 547 10.96 -15.59 -34.67
C MET A 547 11.23 -14.42 -33.72
N ALA A 548 12.16 -14.59 -32.78
CA ALA A 548 12.55 -13.55 -31.84
C ALA A 548 13.20 -12.36 -32.55
N LEU A 549 14.10 -12.61 -33.50
CA LEU A 549 14.74 -11.59 -34.33
C LEU A 549 13.75 -10.82 -35.23
N GLY A 550 12.57 -11.38 -35.49
CA GLY A 550 11.52 -10.75 -36.29
C GLY A 550 11.82 -10.70 -37.78
N ASN A 551 12.83 -11.44 -38.24
CA ASN A 551 13.16 -11.62 -39.65
C ASN A 551 12.37 -12.77 -40.30
N ASN A 552 11.49 -13.41 -39.53
CA ASN A 552 10.62 -14.50 -39.96
C ASN A 552 9.57 -14.03 -40.99
N GLY A 553 9.77 -14.40 -42.25
CA GLY A 553 8.84 -14.07 -43.33
C GLY A 553 7.48 -14.77 -43.20
N GLY A 554 6.56 -14.21 -42.40
CA GLY A 554 5.12 -14.53 -42.40
C GLY A 554 4.45 -14.26 -43.76
N LEU A 555 3.15 -13.94 -43.82
CA LEU A 555 2.50 -13.54 -45.08
C LEU A 555 3.20 -12.35 -45.79
N PHE A 556 3.95 -11.54 -45.02
CA PHE A 556 4.72 -10.39 -45.50
C PHE A 556 6.22 -10.60 -45.23
N VAL A 557 7.07 -10.04 -46.09
CA VAL A 557 8.52 -9.99 -45.87
C VAL A 557 8.80 -9.01 -44.74
N THR A 558 9.44 -9.47 -43.67
CA THR A 558 9.90 -8.64 -42.56
C THR A 558 11.43 -8.63 -42.53
N THR A 559 12.01 -7.51 -42.15
CA THR A 559 13.46 -7.30 -42.11
C THR A 559 13.93 -7.06 -40.68
N ASN A 560 15.07 -7.65 -40.30
CA ASN A 560 15.80 -7.19 -39.12
C ASN A 560 16.88 -6.19 -39.59
N ALA A 561 16.85 -4.98 -39.03
CA ALA A 561 17.74 -3.88 -39.39
C ALA A 561 18.68 -3.48 -38.25
N THR A 562 18.74 -4.27 -37.17
CA THR A 562 19.52 -3.93 -35.97
C THR A 562 20.64 -4.91 -35.68
N LEU A 563 20.46 -6.20 -35.99
CA LEU A 563 21.44 -7.23 -35.71
C LEU A 563 22.68 -7.00 -36.57
N VAL A 564 23.81 -6.68 -35.94
CA VAL A 564 25.10 -6.42 -36.60
C VAL A 564 26.02 -7.64 -36.48
N THR A 565 26.04 -8.28 -35.30
CA THR A 565 26.89 -9.44 -35.03
C THR A 565 26.08 -10.60 -34.47
N LEU A 566 26.20 -11.76 -35.12
CA LEU A 566 25.77 -13.05 -34.60
C LEU A 566 27.00 -13.86 -34.19
N ASP A 567 27.12 -14.17 -32.91
CA ASP A 567 28.21 -14.95 -32.36
C ASP A 567 27.73 -16.37 -31.98
N MET A 568 28.13 -17.36 -32.78
CA MET A 568 27.86 -18.78 -32.55
C MET A 568 29.07 -19.51 -31.98
N SER A 569 30.13 -18.83 -31.53
CA SER A 569 31.37 -19.48 -31.10
C SER A 569 31.24 -20.43 -29.90
N ARG A 570 30.10 -20.37 -29.17
CA ARG A 570 29.87 -21.09 -27.90
C ARG A 570 28.74 -22.12 -27.97
N ILE A 571 28.21 -22.42 -29.15
CA ILE A 571 27.12 -23.39 -29.30
C ILE A 571 27.66 -24.80 -29.57
N LYS A 572 26.84 -25.78 -29.19
CA LYS A 572 26.83 -27.10 -29.82
C LYS A 572 25.69 -27.14 -30.84
N VAL A 573 25.86 -27.86 -31.93
CA VAL A 573 24.88 -27.99 -33.00
C VAL A 573 24.47 -29.45 -33.08
N ALA A 574 23.17 -29.73 -33.01
CA ALA A 574 22.67 -31.09 -33.20
C ALA A 574 23.01 -31.61 -34.60
N GLU A 575 23.32 -32.90 -34.72
CA GLU A 575 23.64 -33.50 -36.03
C GLU A 575 22.54 -33.24 -37.06
N ASN A 576 22.95 -32.94 -38.29
CA ASN A 576 22.06 -32.70 -39.43
C ASN A 576 21.13 -31.47 -39.31
N THR A 577 21.53 -30.43 -38.56
CA THR A 577 20.72 -29.23 -38.36
C THR A 577 20.63 -28.36 -39.62
N PRO A 578 19.44 -28.08 -40.18
CA PRO A 578 19.27 -27.11 -41.25
C PRO A 578 19.20 -25.67 -40.70
N LEU A 579 19.78 -24.71 -41.42
CA LEU A 579 19.55 -23.27 -41.21
C LEU A 579 18.45 -22.74 -42.14
N TRP A 580 17.39 -23.54 -42.25
CA TRP A 580 16.23 -23.28 -43.08
C TRP A 580 14.98 -23.88 -42.44
N ARG A 581 13.86 -23.15 -42.50
CA ARG A 581 12.58 -23.63 -42.00
C ARG A 581 11.78 -24.34 -43.08
N GLN A 582 11.38 -25.57 -42.78
CA GLN A 582 10.41 -26.33 -43.57
C GLN A 582 8.98 -26.14 -43.01
N GLY A 583 7.99 -25.84 -43.85
CA GLY A 583 6.59 -25.64 -43.40
C GLY A 583 5.69 -24.96 -44.45
N LEU A 584 4.61 -24.31 -43.99
CA LEU A 584 3.64 -23.61 -44.87
C LEU A 584 4.27 -22.51 -45.73
N LYS A 585 5.39 -21.93 -45.28
CA LYS A 585 6.23 -21.01 -46.05
C LYS A 585 7.69 -21.26 -45.69
N GLU A 586 8.51 -21.43 -46.71
CA GLU A 586 9.93 -21.74 -46.62
C GLU A 586 10.77 -20.46 -46.61
N TYR A 587 11.62 -20.31 -45.60
CA TYR A 587 12.56 -19.18 -45.46
C TYR A 587 13.79 -19.59 -44.66
N GLY A 588 14.92 -18.90 -44.89
CA GLY A 588 16.16 -19.14 -44.15
C GLY A 588 16.15 -18.49 -42.77
N ILE A 589 16.92 -19.02 -41.83
CA ILE A 589 16.86 -18.62 -40.42
C ILE A 589 17.28 -17.16 -40.19
N PHE A 590 18.26 -16.65 -40.94
CA PHE A 590 18.80 -15.29 -40.81
C PHE A 590 18.51 -14.42 -42.03
N ASN A 591 17.55 -14.80 -42.88
CA ASN A 591 17.22 -14.03 -44.08
C ASN A 591 16.78 -12.60 -43.71
N ASN A 592 17.08 -11.62 -44.57
CA ASN A 592 16.75 -10.21 -44.41
C ASN A 592 17.23 -9.56 -43.09
N CYS A 593 18.29 -10.09 -42.48
CA CYS A 593 19.07 -9.39 -41.46
C CYS A 593 20.00 -8.37 -42.15
N THR A 594 19.41 -7.28 -42.63
CA THR A 594 20.06 -6.30 -43.51
C THR A 594 21.27 -5.57 -42.90
N ALA A 595 21.32 -5.47 -41.56
CA ALA A 595 22.43 -4.87 -40.82
C ALA A 595 23.51 -5.88 -40.40
N LEU A 596 23.30 -7.18 -40.63
CA LEU A 596 24.21 -8.24 -40.16
C LEU A 596 25.51 -8.14 -40.96
N GLU A 597 26.60 -7.77 -40.30
CA GLU A 597 27.91 -7.63 -40.92
C GLU A 597 28.79 -8.87 -40.72
N LYS A 598 28.62 -9.51 -39.56
CA LYS A 598 29.52 -10.55 -39.07
C LYS A 598 28.77 -11.73 -38.46
N VAL A 599 29.19 -12.93 -38.86
CA VAL A 599 28.78 -14.20 -38.26
C VAL A 599 30.04 -14.92 -37.77
N ILE A 600 30.19 -15.03 -36.45
CA ILE A 600 31.25 -15.85 -35.84
C ILE A 600 30.73 -17.28 -35.80
N MET A 601 31.31 -18.14 -36.62
CA MET A 601 30.92 -19.55 -36.71
C MET A 601 31.27 -20.31 -35.40
N PRO A 602 30.55 -21.41 -35.09
CA PRO A 602 30.98 -22.33 -34.03
C PRO A 602 32.29 -23.03 -34.42
N THR A 603 32.78 -23.94 -33.56
CA THR A 603 33.97 -24.75 -33.88
C THR A 603 33.77 -25.53 -35.20
N ALA A 604 34.86 -25.93 -35.85
CA ALA A 604 34.79 -26.67 -37.12
C ALA A 604 33.97 -27.99 -37.03
N GLU A 605 34.01 -28.65 -35.87
CA GLU A 605 33.21 -29.85 -35.58
C GLU A 605 31.71 -29.52 -35.62
N GLU A 606 31.29 -28.50 -34.88
CA GLU A 606 29.90 -28.10 -34.75
C GLU A 606 29.36 -27.43 -36.04
N ALA A 607 30.18 -26.63 -36.72
CA ALA A 607 29.84 -26.05 -38.02
C ALA A 607 29.62 -27.13 -39.10
N GLY A 608 30.28 -28.28 -38.95
CA GLY A 608 30.09 -29.46 -39.80
C GLY A 608 28.72 -30.12 -39.66
N HIS A 609 27.93 -29.80 -38.63
CA HIS A 609 26.57 -30.33 -38.47
C HIS A 609 25.51 -29.53 -39.25
N PHE A 610 25.86 -28.35 -39.80
CA PHE A 610 24.94 -27.58 -40.64
C PHE A 610 24.81 -28.21 -42.04
N THR A 611 23.58 -28.58 -42.42
CA THR A 611 23.32 -29.30 -43.68
C THR A 611 22.66 -28.45 -44.76
N LYS A 612 21.38 -28.09 -44.57
CA LYS A 612 20.62 -27.30 -45.55
C LYS A 612 20.66 -25.82 -45.19
N LEU A 613 21.21 -25.01 -46.08
CA LEU A 613 21.37 -23.57 -45.91
C LEU A 613 20.43 -22.77 -46.81
N ASN A 614 19.33 -23.36 -47.29
CA ASN A 614 18.41 -22.73 -48.22
C ASN A 614 17.96 -21.37 -47.68
N LYS A 615 18.30 -20.29 -48.41
CA LYS A 615 17.99 -18.89 -48.07
C LYS A 615 18.54 -18.40 -46.73
N ALA A 616 19.45 -19.14 -46.09
CA ALA A 616 19.87 -18.93 -44.69
C ALA A 616 20.25 -17.47 -44.39
N PHE A 617 20.94 -16.81 -45.32
CA PHE A 617 21.38 -15.42 -45.25
C PHE A 617 20.93 -14.59 -46.47
N GLU A 618 19.83 -15.00 -47.15
CA GLU A 618 19.28 -14.26 -48.28
C GLU A 618 18.93 -12.82 -47.86
N GLY A 619 19.43 -11.82 -48.56
CA GLY A 619 19.16 -10.40 -48.29
C GLY A 619 19.92 -9.81 -47.10
N CYS A 620 20.91 -10.52 -46.54
CA CYS A 620 21.84 -9.96 -45.55
C CYS A 620 22.85 -9.03 -46.23
N THR A 621 22.39 -7.87 -46.69
CA THR A 621 23.12 -6.94 -47.56
C THR A 621 24.42 -6.39 -47.00
N ALA A 622 24.63 -6.46 -45.69
CA ALA A 622 25.86 -6.01 -45.03
C ALA A 622 26.83 -7.16 -44.70
N LEU A 623 26.42 -8.42 -44.87
CA LEU A 623 27.17 -9.59 -44.40
C LEU A 623 28.42 -9.77 -45.23
N ARG A 624 29.58 -9.60 -44.59
CA ARG A 624 30.91 -9.66 -45.22
C ARG A 624 31.90 -10.58 -44.50
N ASP A 625 31.72 -10.79 -43.19
CA ASP A 625 32.61 -11.58 -42.35
C ASP A 625 31.90 -12.87 -41.91
N ILE A 626 32.15 -13.96 -42.63
CA ILE A 626 31.69 -15.31 -42.31
C ILE A 626 32.68 -16.34 -42.89
N ASP A 627 33.07 -17.33 -42.09
CA ASP A 627 33.99 -18.39 -42.53
C ASP A 627 33.22 -19.58 -43.15
N LEU A 628 33.07 -19.56 -44.48
CA LEU A 628 32.37 -20.61 -45.21
C LEU A 628 33.15 -21.93 -45.27
N SER A 629 34.46 -21.93 -45.00
CA SER A 629 35.30 -23.13 -45.11
C SER A 629 34.94 -24.19 -44.05
N LEU A 630 34.25 -23.76 -42.98
CA LEU A 630 33.81 -24.59 -41.87
C LEU A 630 32.53 -25.38 -42.16
N LEU A 631 31.82 -25.07 -43.25
CA LEU A 631 30.51 -25.67 -43.61
C LEU A 631 30.63 -27.06 -44.27
N THR A 632 31.44 -27.95 -43.69
CA THR A 632 31.80 -29.25 -44.28
C THR A 632 30.61 -30.20 -44.49
N GLY A 633 29.55 -30.06 -43.67
CA GLY A 633 28.31 -30.82 -43.76
C GLY A 633 27.26 -30.25 -44.71
N ALA A 634 27.53 -29.12 -45.38
CA ALA A 634 26.54 -28.50 -46.25
C ALA A 634 26.13 -29.42 -47.41
N THR A 635 24.83 -29.62 -47.56
CA THR A 635 24.18 -30.45 -48.59
C THR A 635 23.35 -29.63 -49.57
N ASP A 636 22.96 -28.41 -49.20
CA ASP A 636 22.19 -27.50 -50.07
C ASP A 636 22.50 -26.05 -49.68
N ILE A 637 22.77 -25.20 -50.68
CA ILE A 637 23.06 -23.78 -50.52
C ILE A 637 22.19 -22.90 -51.42
N GLU A 638 20.99 -23.37 -51.80
CA GLU A 638 20.06 -22.62 -52.64
C GLU A 638 19.74 -21.24 -52.05
N ALA A 639 20.06 -20.17 -52.78
CA ALA A 639 19.93 -18.78 -52.35
C ALA A 639 20.53 -18.45 -50.97
N ALA A 640 21.42 -19.30 -50.44
CA ALA A 640 21.93 -19.22 -49.07
C ALA A 640 22.57 -17.87 -48.77
N PHE A 641 23.29 -17.31 -49.73
CA PHE A 641 24.02 -16.05 -49.61
C PHE A 641 23.57 -15.01 -50.63
N LYS A 642 22.39 -15.18 -51.24
CA LYS A 642 21.85 -14.26 -52.24
C LYS A 642 21.81 -12.82 -51.71
N GLY A 643 22.45 -11.89 -52.41
CA GLY A 643 22.49 -10.46 -52.07
C GLY A 643 23.31 -10.10 -50.85
N THR A 644 24.30 -10.93 -50.47
CA THR A 644 25.25 -10.63 -49.38
C THR A 644 26.45 -9.81 -49.87
N ALA A 645 27.22 -9.24 -48.94
CA ALA A 645 28.43 -8.45 -49.21
C ALA A 645 29.74 -9.24 -48.99
N ILE A 646 29.69 -10.58 -49.03
CA ILE A 646 30.87 -11.42 -48.85
C ILE A 646 31.85 -11.20 -50.00
N GLU A 647 33.15 -11.10 -49.68
CA GLU A 647 34.21 -10.89 -50.67
C GLU A 647 34.87 -12.18 -51.13
N LYS A 648 34.83 -13.22 -50.30
CA LYS A 648 35.39 -14.53 -50.58
C LYS A 648 34.44 -15.63 -50.12
N ALA A 649 34.22 -16.62 -50.98
CA ALA A 649 33.47 -17.82 -50.65
C ALA A 649 34.38 -19.06 -50.77
N ASP A 650 34.90 -19.54 -49.65
CA ASP A 650 35.64 -20.80 -49.60
C ASP A 650 34.69 -21.96 -49.28
N LEU A 651 34.35 -22.74 -50.29
CA LEU A 651 33.49 -23.93 -50.18
C LEU A 651 34.29 -25.23 -50.24
N SER A 652 35.62 -25.18 -50.19
CA SER A 652 36.50 -26.34 -50.41
C SER A 652 36.26 -27.50 -49.42
N GLY A 653 35.76 -27.20 -48.23
CA GLY A 653 35.40 -28.19 -47.20
C GLY A 653 34.10 -28.95 -47.48
N CYS A 654 33.24 -28.49 -48.39
CA CYS A 654 31.95 -29.11 -48.66
C CYS A 654 32.11 -30.40 -49.47
N THR A 655 31.48 -31.50 -49.05
CA THR A 655 31.69 -32.84 -49.65
C THR A 655 30.48 -33.39 -50.41
N SER A 656 29.28 -32.83 -50.22
CA SER A 656 28.04 -33.42 -50.73
C SER A 656 26.98 -32.38 -51.16
N LEU A 657 27.41 -31.27 -51.76
CA LEU A 657 26.50 -30.22 -52.24
C LEU A 657 25.54 -30.74 -53.32
N GLY A 658 24.24 -30.54 -53.07
CA GLY A 658 23.13 -30.88 -53.96
C GLY A 658 22.68 -29.69 -54.80
N SER A 659 21.88 -28.78 -54.24
CA SER A 659 21.40 -27.57 -54.95
C SER A 659 22.30 -26.36 -54.67
N THR A 660 22.60 -25.62 -55.73
CA THR A 660 23.37 -24.36 -55.72
C THR A 660 22.62 -23.24 -56.44
N VAL A 661 21.31 -23.41 -56.68
CA VAL A 661 20.49 -22.44 -57.41
C VAL A 661 20.55 -21.11 -56.68
N SER A 662 20.89 -20.03 -57.42
CA SER A 662 20.97 -18.68 -56.86
C SER A 662 21.88 -18.50 -55.62
N ALA A 663 22.77 -19.45 -55.32
CA ALA A 663 23.51 -19.48 -54.04
C ALA A 663 24.19 -18.16 -53.68
N PHE A 664 24.77 -17.49 -54.67
CA PHE A 664 25.45 -16.20 -54.56
C PHE A 664 24.85 -15.13 -55.50
N GLU A 665 23.61 -15.29 -55.94
CA GLU A 665 22.96 -14.32 -56.83
C GLU A 665 23.00 -12.91 -56.23
N GLY A 666 23.45 -11.90 -56.97
CA GLY A 666 23.53 -10.51 -56.53
C GLY A 666 24.64 -10.20 -55.52
N CYS A 667 25.57 -11.12 -55.26
CA CYS A 667 26.74 -10.85 -54.42
C CYS A 667 27.78 -9.99 -55.15
N ALA A 668 27.47 -8.71 -55.35
CA ALA A 668 28.30 -7.79 -56.13
C ALA A 668 29.71 -7.58 -55.55
N ALA A 669 29.90 -7.82 -54.24
CA ALA A 669 31.19 -7.72 -53.55
C ALA A 669 32.06 -8.98 -53.66
N LEU A 670 31.52 -10.11 -54.13
CA LEU A 670 32.21 -11.40 -54.18
C LEU A 670 33.31 -11.36 -55.23
N GLN A 671 34.57 -11.51 -54.82
CA GLN A 671 35.76 -11.44 -55.66
C GLN A 671 36.40 -12.82 -55.90
N GLU A 672 36.36 -13.69 -54.91
CA GLU A 672 37.02 -15.00 -54.95
C GLU A 672 36.07 -16.12 -54.52
N VAL A 673 36.05 -17.21 -55.26
CA VAL A 673 35.32 -18.43 -54.90
C VAL A 673 36.25 -19.62 -55.00
N ILE A 674 36.30 -20.46 -53.97
CA ILE A 674 37.01 -21.74 -53.96
C ILE A 674 35.97 -22.86 -53.94
N LEU A 675 35.92 -23.65 -55.00
CA LEU A 675 34.88 -24.65 -55.22
C LEU A 675 35.34 -26.06 -54.83
N PRO A 676 34.49 -26.87 -54.18
CA PRO A 676 34.78 -28.27 -53.91
C PRO A 676 34.61 -29.12 -55.17
N SER A 677 35.16 -30.34 -55.15
CA SER A 677 35.04 -31.29 -56.26
C SER A 677 33.59 -31.70 -56.55
N CYS A 678 32.72 -31.69 -55.53
CA CYS A 678 31.30 -32.03 -55.64
C CYS A 678 30.42 -30.88 -56.17
N PHE A 679 30.98 -29.67 -56.36
CA PHE A 679 30.20 -28.52 -56.78
C PHE A 679 29.54 -28.76 -58.14
N VAL A 680 28.28 -28.38 -58.29
CA VAL A 680 27.56 -28.40 -59.56
C VAL A 680 26.92 -27.03 -59.73
N PRO A 681 27.37 -26.20 -60.69
CA PRO A 681 26.75 -24.92 -60.96
C PRO A 681 25.31 -25.09 -61.46
N ALA A 682 24.39 -24.27 -60.94
CA ALA A 682 22.98 -24.31 -61.28
C ALA A 682 22.51 -22.96 -61.88
N ASN A 683 21.19 -22.80 -62.04
CA ASN A 683 20.63 -21.54 -62.52
C ASN A 683 20.98 -20.41 -61.53
N TYR A 684 21.48 -19.28 -62.06
CA TYR A 684 21.76 -18.05 -61.32
C TYR A 684 22.77 -18.18 -60.16
N THR A 685 23.52 -19.28 -60.04
CA THR A 685 24.42 -19.53 -58.91
C THR A 685 25.36 -18.36 -58.61
N PHE A 686 25.89 -17.71 -59.66
CA PHE A 686 26.76 -16.52 -59.57
C PHE A 686 26.21 -15.36 -60.42
N ALA A 687 24.90 -15.31 -60.63
CA ALA A 687 24.29 -14.22 -61.39
C ALA A 687 24.49 -12.89 -60.63
N ASP A 688 24.79 -11.82 -61.36
CA ASP A 688 25.04 -10.47 -60.83
C ASP A 688 26.20 -10.38 -59.80
N CYS A 689 27.10 -11.37 -59.79
CA CYS A 689 28.39 -11.31 -59.07
C CYS A 689 29.40 -10.43 -59.81
N THR A 690 29.10 -9.14 -59.98
CA THR A 690 29.88 -8.21 -60.82
C THR A 690 31.31 -7.97 -60.34
N GLY A 691 31.62 -8.30 -59.08
CA GLY A 691 32.95 -8.16 -58.48
C GLY A 691 33.86 -9.38 -58.66
N LEU A 692 33.36 -10.46 -59.26
CA LEU A 692 34.05 -11.74 -59.31
C LEU A 692 35.34 -11.64 -60.14
N LYS A 693 36.46 -12.09 -59.58
CA LYS A 693 37.79 -12.05 -60.22
C LYS A 693 38.43 -13.42 -60.32
N LEU A 694 38.14 -14.31 -59.38
CA LEU A 694 38.75 -15.64 -59.31
C LEU A 694 37.71 -16.69 -58.95
N ILE A 695 37.65 -17.73 -59.77
CA ILE A 695 37.02 -19.01 -59.46
C ILE A 695 38.13 -20.05 -59.40
N ASP A 696 38.44 -20.56 -58.22
CA ASP A 696 39.31 -21.73 -58.05
C ASP A 696 38.47 -23.00 -58.06
N TYR A 697 38.56 -23.75 -59.14
CA TYR A 697 37.90 -25.04 -59.33
C TYR A 697 38.90 -26.19 -59.49
N THR A 698 40.12 -26.03 -58.97
CA THR A 698 41.21 -27.02 -59.09
C THR A 698 40.90 -28.36 -58.42
N ALA A 699 39.94 -28.38 -57.48
CA ALA A 699 39.42 -29.59 -56.85
C ALA A 699 38.62 -30.49 -57.82
N TYR A 700 38.13 -29.96 -58.95
CA TYR A 700 37.44 -30.76 -59.95
C TYR A 700 38.45 -31.60 -60.76
N THR A 701 38.30 -32.92 -60.70
CA THR A 701 39.29 -33.88 -61.24
C THR A 701 38.71 -34.85 -62.25
N ASP A 702 37.44 -34.68 -62.66
CA ASP A 702 36.88 -35.47 -63.76
C ASP A 702 37.67 -35.17 -65.04
N THR A 703 37.97 -36.22 -65.79
CA THR A 703 38.76 -36.19 -67.03
C THR A 703 37.94 -36.62 -68.24
N GLN A 704 36.64 -36.89 -68.07
CA GLN A 704 35.73 -37.27 -69.14
C GLN A 704 34.80 -36.13 -69.56
N ASP A 705 34.39 -35.29 -68.63
CA ASP A 705 33.49 -34.17 -68.89
C ASP A 705 33.84 -32.96 -68.00
N VAL A 706 33.33 -31.79 -68.37
CA VAL A 706 33.32 -30.61 -67.51
C VAL A 706 32.05 -30.59 -66.66
N PRO A 707 32.02 -29.83 -65.54
CA PRO A 707 30.80 -29.65 -64.77
C PRO A 707 29.71 -29.04 -65.63
N ALA A 708 28.51 -29.62 -65.57
CA ALA A 708 27.34 -29.08 -66.25
C ALA A 708 27.05 -27.66 -65.73
N VAL A 709 26.88 -26.72 -66.66
CA VAL A 709 26.63 -25.30 -66.35
C VAL A 709 25.42 -24.81 -67.15
N LYS A 710 24.64 -23.89 -66.55
CA LYS A 710 23.44 -23.32 -67.17
C LYS A 710 23.77 -21.96 -67.80
N ASN A 711 23.03 -21.59 -68.85
CA ASN A 711 23.28 -20.34 -69.59
C ASN A 711 23.16 -19.08 -68.71
N ASN A 712 22.42 -19.16 -67.61
CA ASN A 712 22.18 -18.07 -66.65
C ASN A 712 22.98 -18.22 -65.35
N THR A 713 23.92 -19.18 -65.26
CA THR A 713 24.75 -19.36 -64.06
C THR A 713 25.54 -18.09 -63.73
N PHE A 714 26.01 -17.37 -64.75
CA PHE A 714 26.86 -16.18 -64.64
C PHE A 714 26.21 -14.93 -65.28
N SER A 715 24.87 -14.89 -65.42
CA SER A 715 24.20 -13.75 -66.05
C SER A 715 24.46 -12.45 -65.26
N GLY A 716 24.66 -11.33 -65.94
CA GLY A 716 24.96 -10.05 -65.30
C GLY A 716 26.45 -9.79 -65.04
N ILE A 717 27.32 -10.75 -65.34
CA ILE A 717 28.77 -10.52 -65.44
C ILE A 717 29.07 -10.10 -66.88
N ASP A 718 29.48 -8.83 -67.07
CA ASP A 718 29.63 -8.21 -68.41
C ASP A 718 30.79 -8.80 -69.23
N ASP A 719 31.88 -9.21 -68.57
CA ASP A 719 33.07 -9.75 -69.21
C ASP A 719 33.62 -10.96 -68.46
N LEU A 720 33.23 -12.17 -68.88
CA LEU A 720 33.73 -13.42 -68.30
C LEU A 720 35.24 -13.61 -68.49
N LYS A 721 35.86 -12.99 -69.50
CA LYS A 721 37.32 -13.05 -69.71
C LYS A 721 38.10 -12.26 -68.67
N SER A 722 37.44 -11.37 -67.92
CA SER A 722 38.05 -10.66 -66.80
C SER A 722 38.14 -11.53 -65.53
N VAL A 723 37.49 -12.70 -65.51
CA VAL A 723 37.46 -13.62 -64.38
C VAL A 723 38.42 -14.78 -64.64
N THR A 724 39.40 -14.95 -63.77
CA THR A 724 40.31 -16.10 -63.80
C THR A 724 39.59 -17.34 -63.31
N LEU A 725 39.57 -18.39 -64.13
CA LEU A 725 39.09 -19.72 -63.77
C LEU A 725 40.29 -20.66 -63.63
N LYS A 726 40.64 -21.01 -62.38
CA LYS A 726 41.70 -21.99 -62.11
C LYS A 726 41.12 -23.40 -62.16
N VAL A 727 41.68 -24.24 -63.03
CA VAL A 727 41.27 -25.64 -63.22
C VAL A 727 42.45 -26.59 -63.06
N ASN A 728 42.13 -27.88 -62.95
CA ASN A 728 43.13 -28.93 -62.82
C ASN A 728 43.91 -29.13 -64.14
N ASP A 729 45.21 -29.41 -64.05
CA ASP A 729 46.06 -29.64 -65.23
C ASP A 729 45.59 -30.83 -66.08
N ARG A 730 44.89 -31.80 -65.48
CA ARG A 730 44.42 -33.01 -66.16
C ARG A 730 43.15 -32.83 -66.99
N ASN A 731 42.40 -31.75 -66.78
CA ASN A 731 41.12 -31.54 -67.45
C ASN A 731 40.95 -30.16 -68.08
N HIS A 732 41.98 -29.31 -68.04
CA HIS A 732 41.95 -27.97 -68.65
C HIS A 732 41.47 -27.96 -70.11
N GLU A 733 41.90 -28.93 -70.93
CA GLU A 733 41.49 -29.04 -72.34
C GLU A 733 39.96 -29.19 -72.49
N LEU A 734 39.28 -29.83 -71.54
CA LEU A 734 37.82 -29.97 -71.54
C LEU A 734 37.13 -28.63 -71.26
N PHE A 735 37.69 -27.82 -70.35
CA PHE A 735 37.18 -26.48 -70.04
C PHE A 735 37.40 -25.51 -71.22
N GLU A 736 38.59 -25.56 -71.84
CA GLU A 736 38.92 -24.77 -73.04
C GLU A 736 38.03 -25.11 -74.25
N ALA A 737 37.55 -26.36 -74.35
CA ALA A 737 36.66 -26.79 -75.42
C ALA A 737 35.16 -26.53 -75.15
N HIS A 738 34.77 -26.19 -73.91
CA HIS A 738 33.38 -26.09 -73.52
C HIS A 738 32.73 -24.74 -73.88
N LYS A 739 31.45 -24.74 -74.26
CA LYS A 739 30.73 -23.56 -74.79
C LYS A 739 30.62 -22.36 -73.85
N ILE A 740 30.67 -22.59 -72.53
CA ILE A 740 30.53 -21.52 -71.52
C ILE A 740 31.85 -21.35 -70.75
N TRP A 741 32.52 -22.44 -70.39
CA TRP A 741 33.73 -22.37 -69.57
C TRP A 741 34.91 -21.76 -70.34
N SER A 742 34.95 -21.95 -71.65
CA SER A 742 35.97 -21.34 -72.51
C SER A 742 35.87 -19.81 -72.60
N GLU A 743 34.79 -19.19 -72.10
CA GLU A 743 34.63 -17.73 -72.05
C GLU A 743 35.42 -17.10 -70.89
N PHE A 744 35.93 -17.88 -69.93
CA PHE A 744 36.77 -17.39 -68.82
C PHE A 744 38.25 -17.26 -69.21
N ASP A 745 39.05 -16.56 -68.40
CA ASP A 745 40.51 -16.64 -68.45
C ASP A 745 40.97 -17.90 -67.72
N ILE A 746 41.21 -18.98 -68.47
CA ILE A 746 41.50 -20.29 -67.89
C ILE A 746 42.99 -20.36 -67.52
N GLU A 747 43.25 -20.53 -66.22
CA GLU A 747 44.57 -20.81 -65.67
C GLU A 747 44.63 -22.27 -65.18
N TYR A 748 45.75 -22.94 -65.46
CA TYR A 748 46.05 -24.27 -64.92
C TYR A 748 47.55 -24.41 -64.74
N ASP A 749 47.95 -25.17 -63.74
CA ASP A 749 49.37 -25.36 -63.47
C ASP A 749 50.00 -26.32 -64.48
N THR A 750 50.74 -25.79 -65.45
CA THR A 750 51.55 -26.58 -66.39
C THR A 750 52.76 -27.24 -65.74
N SER A 751 52.99 -27.04 -64.43
CA SER A 751 54.20 -27.50 -63.75
C SER A 751 54.28 -29.00 -63.53
N GLY A 752 53.22 -29.77 -63.85
CA GLY A 752 53.23 -31.22 -64.02
C GLY A 752 54.39 -31.90 -63.30
N VAL A 753 54.37 -31.97 -61.96
CA VAL A 753 55.48 -32.59 -61.23
C VAL A 753 55.32 -34.10 -61.25
N LEU A 754 55.59 -34.67 -62.42
CA LEU A 754 56.38 -35.88 -62.62
C LEU A 754 57.26 -35.69 -63.87
N GLY A 755 58.44 -35.11 -63.69
CA GLY A 755 59.49 -35.10 -64.70
C GLY A 755 60.42 -33.89 -64.63
N MET A 756 61.47 -33.97 -63.80
CA MET A 756 62.58 -33.00 -63.91
C MET A 756 63.16 -33.05 -65.33
N LYS A 757 62.92 -32.01 -66.12
CA LYS A 757 63.85 -31.60 -67.18
C LYS A 757 64.58 -30.35 -66.73
N VAL A 758 65.84 -30.57 -66.35
CA VAL A 758 66.86 -29.54 -66.16
C VAL A 758 66.96 -28.75 -67.47
N ASN A 759 66.67 -27.45 -67.45
CA ASN A 759 67.01 -26.54 -68.56
C ASN A 759 67.33 -25.14 -68.05
N ASP A 760 68.52 -24.99 -67.49
CA ASP A 760 69.49 -23.99 -67.98
C ASP A 760 70.90 -24.52 -67.59
N LYS A 761 71.52 -25.30 -68.48
CA LYS A 761 72.84 -25.92 -68.24
C LYS A 761 74.00 -24.91 -68.26
N THR A 762 73.73 -23.61 -68.25
CA THR A 762 74.77 -22.57 -68.41
C THR A 762 74.96 -21.67 -67.20
N LYS A 763 74.11 -21.77 -66.16
CA LYS A 763 74.15 -20.90 -64.98
C LYS A 763 74.37 -21.66 -63.67
N PRO A 764 75.27 -21.20 -62.77
CA PRO A 764 75.49 -21.82 -61.47
C PRO A 764 74.18 -21.96 -60.67
N ILE A 765 73.98 -23.12 -60.03
CA ILE A 765 72.75 -23.45 -59.29
C ILE A 765 72.97 -23.21 -57.80
N THR A 766 72.18 -22.32 -57.21
CA THR A 766 72.23 -21.97 -55.79
C THR A 766 71.19 -22.79 -55.02
N VAL A 767 71.61 -23.51 -53.97
CA VAL A 767 70.75 -24.41 -53.17
C VAL A 767 70.63 -23.87 -51.75
N TYR A 768 69.42 -23.90 -51.21
CA TYR A 768 69.10 -23.53 -49.83
C TYR A 768 68.27 -24.62 -49.15
N THR A 769 68.26 -24.67 -47.82
CA THR A 769 67.29 -25.46 -47.04
C THR A 769 65.93 -24.76 -46.98
N VAL A 770 64.87 -25.45 -46.53
CA VAL A 770 63.51 -24.87 -46.45
C VAL A 770 63.42 -23.69 -45.46
N ASP A 771 64.27 -23.66 -44.45
CA ASP A 771 64.43 -22.54 -43.50
C ASP A 771 65.32 -21.40 -44.04
N GLY A 772 65.72 -21.45 -45.31
CA GLY A 772 66.40 -20.35 -46.01
C GLY A 772 67.93 -20.30 -45.82
N ARG A 773 68.57 -21.34 -45.26
CA ARG A 773 70.03 -21.39 -45.12
C ARG A 773 70.69 -21.78 -46.43
N TYR A 774 71.73 -21.04 -46.81
CA TYR A 774 72.53 -21.33 -48.00
C TYR A 774 73.34 -22.63 -47.84
N VAL A 775 73.20 -23.53 -48.80
CA VAL A 775 73.88 -24.85 -48.83
C VAL A 775 75.08 -24.84 -49.75
N GLY A 776 75.00 -24.15 -50.91
CA GLY A 776 76.09 -24.09 -51.86
C GLY A 776 75.67 -23.63 -53.25
N THR A 777 76.66 -23.35 -54.11
CA THR A 777 76.47 -23.03 -55.53
C THR A 777 77.22 -24.06 -56.37
N TYR A 778 76.51 -24.72 -57.28
CA TYR A 778 76.99 -25.88 -58.03
C TYR A 778 77.08 -25.59 -59.53
N VAL A 779 78.09 -26.19 -60.18
CA VAL A 779 78.36 -26.01 -61.60
C VAL A 779 77.40 -26.90 -62.42
N PRO A 780 76.84 -26.44 -63.54
CA PRO A 780 75.71 -27.12 -64.22
C PRO A 780 75.98 -28.51 -64.80
N GLU A 781 77.25 -28.91 -64.91
CA GLU A 781 77.68 -30.16 -65.56
C GLU A 781 78.11 -31.27 -64.58
N THR A 782 78.06 -31.01 -63.26
CA THR A 782 78.32 -32.04 -62.25
C THR A 782 77.01 -32.58 -61.68
N ASP A 783 76.99 -33.86 -61.30
CA ASP A 783 75.82 -34.51 -60.67
C ASP A 783 75.70 -34.10 -59.19
N TRP A 784 75.55 -32.79 -58.96
CA TRP A 784 75.58 -32.15 -57.64
C TRP A 784 74.52 -32.69 -56.69
N GLN A 785 73.39 -33.17 -57.25
CA GLN A 785 72.31 -33.74 -56.47
C GLN A 785 72.79 -34.90 -55.62
N VAL A 786 73.74 -35.73 -56.07
CA VAL A 786 74.28 -36.89 -55.33
C VAL A 786 74.92 -36.48 -54.01
N SER A 787 75.51 -35.29 -53.94
CA SER A 787 76.21 -34.79 -52.75
C SER A 787 75.30 -34.26 -51.63
N LEU A 788 74.00 -34.08 -51.89
CA LEU A 788 73.03 -33.58 -50.90
C LEU A 788 72.48 -34.70 -50.01
N PRO A 789 72.32 -34.49 -48.68
CA PRO A 789 71.56 -35.41 -47.82
C PRO A 789 70.07 -35.50 -48.23
N ARG A 790 69.37 -36.57 -47.81
CA ARG A 790 67.91 -36.68 -47.94
C ARG A 790 67.24 -35.50 -47.21
N GLY A 791 66.26 -34.87 -47.86
CA GLY A 791 65.62 -33.68 -47.32
C GLY A 791 64.93 -32.83 -48.37
N VAL A 792 64.36 -31.71 -47.92
CA VAL A 792 63.68 -30.74 -48.78
C VAL A 792 64.54 -29.48 -48.90
N TYR A 793 64.70 -28.98 -50.12
CA TYR A 793 65.58 -27.86 -50.46
C TYR A 793 64.85 -26.85 -51.33
N ILE A 794 65.29 -25.60 -51.30
CA ILE A 794 64.90 -24.56 -52.25
C ILE A 794 66.03 -24.42 -53.26
N VAL A 795 65.74 -24.68 -54.53
CA VAL A 795 66.70 -24.59 -55.64
C VAL A 795 66.14 -23.65 -56.69
N ASN A 796 66.86 -22.57 -56.97
CA ASN A 796 66.40 -21.48 -57.86
C ASN A 796 64.98 -21.00 -57.53
N GLY A 797 64.66 -20.87 -56.24
CA GLY A 797 63.37 -20.38 -55.76
C GLY A 797 62.23 -21.41 -55.75
N LYS A 798 62.49 -22.68 -56.11
CA LYS A 798 61.48 -23.76 -56.08
C LYS A 798 61.81 -24.87 -55.09
N LYS A 799 60.79 -25.40 -54.42
CA LYS A 799 60.90 -26.49 -53.44
C LYS A 799 61.15 -27.82 -54.17
N MET A 800 62.22 -28.51 -53.79
CA MET A 800 62.63 -29.82 -54.31
C MET A 800 62.79 -30.80 -53.15
N MET A 801 62.29 -32.02 -53.30
CA MET A 801 62.46 -33.08 -52.30
C MET A 801 63.44 -34.13 -52.82
N LYS A 802 64.56 -34.34 -52.10
CA LYS A 802 65.50 -35.44 -52.35
C LYS A 802 65.13 -36.64 -51.47
N LYS A 803 64.68 -37.71 -52.12
CA LYS A 803 64.21 -38.94 -51.48
C LYS A 803 65.31 -39.81 -50.91
#